data_AF-A0A1H9YCM5-F1
#
_entry.id   AF-A0A1H9YCM5-F1
#
_cell.length_a   1.000
_cell.length_b   1.000
_cell.length_c   1.000
_cell.angle_alpha   90.00
_cell.angle_beta   90.00
_cell.angle_gamma   90.00
#
_symmetry.space_group_name_H-M   'P 1'
#
loop_
_entity.id
_entity.type
_entity.pdbx_description
1 polymer ?
#
loop_
_entity_poly.entity_id
_entity_poly.type
_entity_poly.pdbx_seq_one_letter_code
_entity_poly.pdbx_strand_id
1 'polypeptide(L)'
;MIPTPERVREAAGKFARNAEIANADEKVLHTYTDESGNSLYWRIRLKNTATGEKWIRPFHFDGQKFVLGELPAPAAGKPLYALHLLALHLNALVLIVEGEKAADALNQAFKEWNVESQYVAITSGGAGSAGSADWARLTGRRALIWGDNDDIGTKYALEVAAALRDRAASVRLFNVATLNLPKGGDAFDWLQRDDASASSLMLLLDSNCLDPYKSVPGDSQSPDSILPGATQKNVEEELQDEIDKLLAMPSLEYERTYKDVAKKLGMRATKLEQEVKAARSRIIEEQGSGEMFPEVEPWESPVDAGEILSELAEAFRRYAVLPPHASEVLALWCAFTWFCEASHIAPLMVLRSPEKGCGKSTVLGIIARLVCRPLPLSGITAAVLFRMADRYRPTVLIDEGDTFLNNKNQEMHGILNCGHSRHAPYIWRCVGDDHELQCFNVFGPKAIALIGHTRDTLHDRAVEVELMRKLPHEKVSRLRNGDGRELEELAHKLARLARDRLDDFAEMKPNLPESLPDRQADNWEPLLAVAMLAGDEWLEKATRAALVLTKSKEQSAPMSVGVELLRDCYEIIKTKGWRRFWDEELLEELRDHPEADWGIYNRGKPITRKQLRDLLGKFGITKKSVRGSKVCRGFKIEEFEEAFSRYCTSVSEDTVENVTTLQPNIDATPHVTDREVVTVTKIPFVTSTASIDEGCNNVTEISEGAVAPTLNPSKGSSLRI
;
A
#
# COMPACT_ATOMS: atom_id res chain seq x y z
N MET A 1 16.26 39.00 15.23
CA MET A 1 17.27 39.19 16.30
C MET A 1 17.98 37.87 16.47
N ILE A 2 19.31 37.83 16.32
CA ILE A 2 20.11 36.60 16.48
C ILE A 2 20.10 36.19 17.98
N PRO A 3 19.89 34.92 18.35
CA PRO A 3 19.94 34.50 19.75
C PRO A 3 21.35 34.62 20.36
N THR A 4 21.45 35.00 21.63
CA THR A 4 22.73 35.00 22.35
C THR A 4 23.21 33.57 22.63
N PRO A 5 24.54 33.30 22.66
CA PRO A 5 25.09 31.96 22.92
C PRO A 5 24.66 31.32 24.26
N GLU A 6 24.18 32.13 25.20
CA GLU A 6 23.60 31.67 26.46
C GLU A 6 22.18 31.12 26.26
N ARG A 7 21.32 31.85 25.53
CA ARG A 7 19.96 31.40 25.18
C ARG A 7 19.98 30.13 24.32
N VAL A 8 20.97 30.00 23.44
CA VAL A 8 21.19 28.77 22.65
C VAL A 8 21.54 27.59 23.58
N ARG A 9 22.49 27.77 24.51
CA ARG A 9 22.87 26.73 25.47
C ARG A 9 21.72 26.35 26.40
N GLU A 10 20.91 27.31 26.84
CA GLU A 10 19.70 27.07 27.64
C GLU A 10 18.66 26.26 26.86
N ALA A 11 18.45 26.55 25.57
CA ALA A 11 17.56 25.80 24.69
C ALA A 11 18.07 24.37 24.42
N ALA A 12 19.36 24.22 24.12
CA ALA A 12 19.99 22.90 23.98
C ALA A 12 19.82 22.07 25.27
N GLY A 13 20.03 22.67 26.44
CA GLY A 13 19.80 22.05 27.75
C GLY A 13 18.32 21.80 28.11
N LYS A 14 17.36 22.36 27.37
CA LYS A 14 15.93 21.99 27.46
C LYS A 14 15.65 20.78 26.57
N PHE A 15 16.07 20.79 25.30
CA PHE A 15 15.89 19.65 24.40
C PHE A 15 16.62 18.39 24.86
N ALA A 16 17.86 18.51 25.34
CA ALA A 16 18.65 17.40 25.86
C ALA A 16 18.09 16.73 27.12
N ARG A 17 17.18 17.39 27.86
CA ARG A 17 16.47 16.80 29.00
C ARG A 17 15.26 15.95 28.59
N ASN A 18 14.83 16.05 27.34
CA ASN A 18 13.75 15.26 26.76
C ASN A 18 14.27 14.12 25.86
N ALA A 19 15.59 13.88 25.86
CA ALA A 19 16.21 12.76 25.15
C ALA A 19 16.29 11.54 26.08
N GLU A 20 15.91 10.37 25.59
CA GLU A 20 15.77 9.15 26.42
C GLU A 20 17.10 8.43 26.75
N ILE A 21 18.26 8.99 26.35
CA ILE A 21 19.57 8.43 26.73
C ILE A 21 19.81 8.63 28.23
N ALA A 22 19.66 7.56 28.99
CA ALA A 22 20.04 7.50 30.39
C ALA A 22 21.54 7.81 30.56
N ASN A 23 21.85 8.74 31.48
CA ASN A 23 23.21 9.05 31.93
C ASN A 23 24.22 9.43 30.83
N ALA A 24 23.79 10.07 29.74
CA ALA A 24 24.72 10.67 28.78
C ALA A 24 25.70 11.64 29.48
N ASP A 25 26.99 11.51 29.19
CA ASP A 25 28.11 12.18 29.85
C ASP A 25 28.89 13.08 28.87
N GLU A 26 29.15 12.63 27.64
CA GLU A 26 29.72 13.46 26.57
C GLU A 26 28.58 14.31 25.94
N LYS A 27 28.64 15.64 26.12
CA LYS A 27 27.62 16.59 25.65
C LYS A 27 28.26 17.74 24.87
N VAL A 28 28.01 17.78 23.56
CA VAL A 28 28.60 18.76 22.63
C VAL A 28 27.50 19.49 21.86
N LEU A 29 27.76 20.75 21.49
CA LEU A 29 26.85 21.63 20.75
C LEU A 29 27.58 22.22 19.54
N HIS A 30 27.45 21.56 18.39
CA HIS A 30 28.07 22.01 17.15
C HIS A 30 27.26 23.17 16.55
N THR A 31 27.93 24.25 16.14
CA THR A 31 27.28 25.50 15.68
C THR A 31 27.53 25.73 14.20
N TYR A 32 26.49 25.57 13.38
CA TYR A 32 26.55 25.86 11.95
C TYR A 32 26.45 27.37 11.74
N THR A 33 27.27 27.90 10.83
CA THR A 33 27.55 29.33 10.68
C THR A 33 27.55 29.77 9.23
N ASP A 34 27.27 31.05 8.97
CA ASP A 34 27.57 31.68 7.69
C ASP A 34 29.07 32.02 7.58
N GLU A 35 29.48 32.58 6.43
CA GLU A 35 30.86 32.98 6.14
C GLU A 35 31.37 34.11 7.06
N SER A 36 30.48 34.81 7.78
CA SER A 36 30.81 35.86 8.74
C SER A 36 30.83 35.35 10.20
N GLY A 37 30.54 34.07 10.43
CA GLY A 37 30.45 33.45 11.75
C GLY A 37 29.11 33.64 12.46
N ASN A 38 28.07 34.18 11.80
CA ASN A 38 26.74 34.26 12.41
C ASN A 38 26.12 32.86 12.46
N SER A 39 25.55 32.48 13.61
CA SER A 39 24.92 31.16 13.77
C SER A 39 23.63 31.02 12.94
N LEU A 40 23.55 29.95 12.16
CA LEU A 40 22.38 29.57 11.36
C LEU A 40 21.48 28.59 12.11
N TYR A 41 22.07 27.47 12.55
CA TYR A 41 21.43 26.44 13.36
C TYR A 41 22.48 25.68 14.18
N TRP A 42 22.02 24.77 15.03
CA TRP A 42 22.86 24.03 15.97
C TRP A 42 22.54 22.54 15.92
N ARG A 43 23.52 21.69 16.21
CA ARG A 43 23.31 20.24 16.43
C ARG A 43 23.76 19.88 17.85
N ILE A 44 22.83 19.33 18.63
CA ILE A 44 23.11 18.76 19.93
C ILE A 44 23.63 17.35 19.70
N ARG A 45 24.76 17.00 20.31
CA ARG A 45 25.34 15.65 20.30
C ARG A 45 25.51 15.20 21.75
N LEU A 46 24.64 14.27 22.17
CA LEU A 46 24.77 13.54 23.43
C LEU A 46 25.36 12.17 23.13
N LYS A 47 26.25 11.67 23.99
CA LYS A 47 26.69 10.28 23.99
C LYS A 47 26.81 9.78 25.43
N ASN A 48 26.42 8.53 25.65
CA ASN A 48 26.77 7.77 26.84
C ASN A 48 28.04 6.97 26.51
N THR A 49 29.17 7.25 27.17
CA THR A 49 30.46 6.62 26.87
C THR A 49 30.53 5.16 27.31
N ALA A 50 29.73 4.74 28.30
CA ALA A 50 29.69 3.37 28.80
C ALA A 50 28.84 2.43 27.94
N THR A 51 27.75 2.91 27.32
CA THR A 51 26.93 2.12 26.38
C THR A 51 27.33 2.32 24.92
N GLY A 52 28.03 3.42 24.60
CA GLY A 52 28.35 3.84 23.23
C GLY A 52 27.19 4.54 22.48
N GLU A 53 26.02 4.62 23.11
CA GLU A 53 24.79 5.20 22.55
C GLU A 53 24.95 6.70 22.26
N LYS A 54 24.39 7.17 21.13
CA LYS A 54 24.49 8.57 20.65
C LYS A 54 23.12 9.12 20.29
N TRP A 55 22.78 10.31 20.77
CA TRP A 55 21.60 11.08 20.32
C TRP A 55 22.09 12.37 19.68
N ILE A 56 21.86 12.50 18.38
CA ILE A 56 22.20 13.69 17.60
C ILE A 56 20.91 14.27 17.04
N ARG A 57 20.60 15.53 17.37
CA ARG A 57 19.44 16.24 16.84
C ARG A 57 19.75 17.72 16.53
N PRO A 58 19.34 18.21 15.35
CA PRO A 58 19.44 19.62 15.00
C PRO A 58 18.31 20.44 15.63
N PHE A 59 18.57 21.73 15.85
CA PHE A 59 17.55 22.74 16.18
C PHE A 59 17.96 24.11 15.64
N HIS A 60 16.97 24.96 15.39
CA HIS A 60 17.16 26.32 14.89
C HIS A 60 16.27 27.32 15.65
N PHE A 61 16.33 28.60 15.29
CA PHE A 61 15.50 29.66 15.85
C PHE A 61 14.59 30.24 14.75
N ASP A 62 13.27 30.15 14.91
CA ASP A 62 12.28 30.52 13.88
C ASP A 62 11.97 32.03 13.81
N GLY A 63 12.73 32.84 14.56
CA GLY A 63 12.50 34.27 14.76
C GLY A 63 11.76 34.61 16.05
N GLN A 64 11.05 33.64 16.66
CA GLN A 64 10.32 33.80 17.93
C GLN A 64 10.83 32.84 19.02
N LYS A 65 11.02 31.56 18.68
CA LYS A 65 11.36 30.45 19.59
C LYS A 65 12.40 29.52 18.96
N PHE A 66 12.96 28.63 19.78
CA PHE A 66 13.77 27.52 19.28
C PHE A 66 12.89 26.32 18.90
N VAL A 67 13.24 25.64 17.82
CA VAL A 67 12.46 24.53 17.24
C VAL A 67 13.41 23.39 16.86
N LEU A 68 13.07 22.14 17.23
CA LEU A 68 13.79 20.94 16.82
C LEU A 68 13.58 20.67 15.32
N GLY A 69 14.63 20.23 14.65
CA GLY A 69 14.68 20.07 13.20
C GLY A 69 15.68 21.00 12.52
N GLU A 70 16.12 20.63 11.32
CA GLU A 70 16.96 21.48 10.47
C GLU A 70 16.16 22.68 9.95
N LEU A 71 16.86 23.73 9.50
CA LEU A 71 16.24 24.74 8.66
C LEU A 71 15.86 24.10 7.31
N PRO A 72 14.81 24.58 6.62
CA PRO A 72 14.57 24.24 5.22
C PRO A 72 15.84 24.50 4.40
N ALA A 73 16.30 23.50 3.65
CA ALA A 73 17.57 23.59 2.94
C ALA A 73 17.53 24.73 1.90
N PRO A 74 18.55 25.63 1.87
CA PRO A 74 18.72 26.58 0.78
C PRO A 74 18.78 25.86 -0.57
N ALA A 75 18.35 26.54 -1.64
CA ALA A 75 18.39 25.98 -3.00
C ALA A 75 19.82 25.64 -3.52
N ALA A 76 20.87 26.11 -2.83
CA ALA A 76 22.27 25.77 -3.09
C ALA A 76 22.75 24.49 -2.37
N GLY A 77 21.96 23.94 -1.44
CA GLY A 77 22.36 22.85 -0.54
C GLY A 77 22.47 23.28 0.93
N LYS A 78 22.75 22.33 1.82
CA LYS A 78 22.97 22.57 3.25
C LYS A 78 24.35 23.21 3.49
N PRO A 79 24.50 24.18 4.41
CA PRO A 79 25.78 24.83 4.67
C PRO A 79 26.78 23.84 5.29
N LEU A 80 28.04 23.92 4.86
CA LEU A 80 29.15 23.15 5.42
C LEU A 80 29.43 23.57 6.88
N TYR A 81 29.87 22.62 7.70
CA TYR A 81 30.36 22.92 9.05
C TYR A 81 31.70 23.67 8.98
N ALA A 82 31.95 24.54 9.98
CA ALA A 82 33.13 25.43 10.03
C ALA A 82 33.31 26.39 8.82
N LEU A 83 32.23 26.72 8.10
CA LEU A 83 32.24 27.60 6.91
C LEU A 83 32.95 28.95 7.13
N HIS A 84 32.84 29.57 8.31
CA HIS A 84 33.54 30.81 8.63
C HIS A 84 35.09 30.67 8.61
N LEU A 85 35.64 29.51 9.01
CA LEU A 85 37.08 29.23 8.92
C LEU A 85 37.50 29.01 7.46
N LEU A 86 36.67 28.31 6.68
CA LEU A 86 36.89 28.11 5.24
C LEU A 86 36.93 29.45 4.48
N ALA A 87 36.07 30.39 4.84
CA ALA A 87 36.03 31.75 4.30
C ALA A 87 37.23 32.62 4.77
N LEU A 88 37.68 32.45 6.01
CA LEU A 88 38.84 33.18 6.55
C LEU A 88 40.17 32.70 5.94
N HIS A 89 40.32 31.40 5.68
CA HIS A 89 41.58 30.77 5.26
C HIS A 89 41.57 30.37 3.77
N LEU A 90 41.35 31.35 2.88
CA LEU A 90 41.16 31.17 1.43
C LEU A 90 42.28 30.40 0.68
N ASN A 91 43.49 30.29 1.25
CA ASN A 91 44.63 29.57 0.64
C ASN A 91 44.93 28.20 1.29
N ALA A 92 44.31 27.89 2.43
CA ALA A 92 44.54 26.64 3.16
C ALA A 92 44.16 25.41 2.32
N LEU A 93 44.80 24.27 2.58
CA LEU A 93 44.29 22.95 2.20
C LEU A 93 43.05 22.65 3.04
N VAL A 94 41.98 22.24 2.38
CA VAL A 94 40.71 21.91 3.03
C VAL A 94 40.68 20.43 3.33
N LEU A 95 40.68 20.06 4.62
CA LEU A 95 40.48 18.68 5.07
C LEU A 95 38.98 18.46 5.29
N ILE A 96 38.43 17.43 4.65
CA ILE A 96 37.00 17.09 4.73
C ILE A 96 36.88 15.78 5.49
N VAL A 97 36.40 15.87 6.73
CA VAL A 97 36.19 14.72 7.63
C VAL A 97 34.73 14.33 7.72
N GLU A 98 34.42 13.18 8.29
CA GLU A 98 33.02 12.72 8.35
C GLU A 98 32.18 13.49 9.38
N GLY A 99 32.60 13.59 10.64
CA GLY A 99 31.81 14.16 11.73
C GLY A 99 32.27 15.54 12.24
N GLU A 100 31.34 16.32 12.80
CA GLU A 100 31.65 17.67 13.34
C GLU A 100 32.70 17.64 14.46
N LYS A 101 32.75 16.56 15.27
CA LYS A 101 33.76 16.39 16.33
C LYS A 101 35.19 16.34 15.78
N ALA A 102 35.41 15.63 14.68
CA ALA A 102 36.72 15.55 14.04
C ALA A 102 37.13 16.92 13.45
N ALA A 103 36.16 17.66 12.88
CA ALA A 103 36.40 19.00 12.33
C ALA A 103 36.73 20.01 13.44
N ASP A 104 35.99 20.02 14.55
CA ASP A 104 36.29 20.87 15.71
C ASP A 104 37.70 20.59 16.27
N ALA A 105 38.05 19.31 16.45
CA ALA A 105 39.34 18.90 17.02
C ALA A 105 40.53 19.20 16.11
N LEU A 106 40.41 18.96 14.79
CA LEU A 106 41.45 19.32 13.83
C LEU A 106 41.66 20.84 13.78
N ASN A 107 40.59 21.64 13.73
CA ASN A 107 40.74 23.11 13.73
C ASN A 107 41.35 23.63 15.05
N GLN A 108 41.02 23.01 16.19
CA GLN A 108 41.68 23.32 17.46
C GLN A 108 43.19 22.98 17.41
N ALA A 109 43.55 21.78 16.93
CA ALA A 109 44.95 21.38 16.78
C ALA A 109 45.72 22.29 15.80
N PHE A 110 45.11 22.69 14.68
CA PHE A 110 45.72 23.62 13.73
C PHE A 110 46.01 24.99 14.35
N LYS A 111 45.15 25.45 15.26
CA LYS A 111 45.36 26.68 16.02
C LYS A 111 46.45 26.53 17.08
N GLU A 112 46.44 25.44 17.83
CA GLU A 112 47.44 25.14 18.86
C GLU A 112 48.85 24.93 18.27
N TRP A 113 48.94 24.37 17.06
CA TRP A 113 50.18 24.25 16.29
C TRP A 113 50.50 25.49 15.43
N ASN A 114 49.66 26.53 15.45
CA ASN A 114 49.83 27.77 14.68
C ASN A 114 49.96 27.56 13.15
N VAL A 115 49.14 26.66 12.59
CA VAL A 115 49.05 26.30 11.16
C VAL A 115 47.64 26.50 10.55
N GLU A 116 46.74 27.21 11.24
CA GLU A 116 45.39 27.57 10.77
C GLU A 116 45.37 28.33 9.41
N SER A 117 46.47 29.00 9.04
CA SER A 117 46.65 29.59 7.71
C SER A 117 46.97 28.59 6.58
N GLN A 118 47.35 27.36 6.93
CA GLN A 118 47.75 26.29 6.01
C GLN A 118 46.69 25.19 5.87
N TYR A 119 45.94 24.91 6.93
CA TYR A 119 44.94 23.83 7.00
C TYR A 119 43.64 24.31 7.63
N VAL A 120 42.51 23.85 7.09
CA VAL A 120 41.17 24.06 7.67
C VAL A 120 40.36 22.77 7.54
N ALA A 121 39.70 22.36 8.62
CA ALA A 121 38.87 21.15 8.65
C ALA A 121 37.37 21.48 8.57
N ILE A 122 36.63 20.74 7.74
CA ILE A 122 35.19 20.91 7.53
C ILE A 122 34.48 19.55 7.42
N THR A 123 33.15 19.57 7.44
CA THR A 123 32.30 18.41 7.12
C THR A 123 30.95 18.88 6.57
N SER A 124 30.23 18.03 5.83
CA SER A 124 28.79 18.19 5.56
C SER A 124 27.88 17.70 6.70
N GLY A 125 28.44 17.03 7.71
CA GLY A 125 27.77 16.61 8.95
C GLY A 125 27.36 15.13 9.03
N GLY A 126 28.29 14.20 8.78
CA GLY A 126 28.12 12.73 8.87
C GLY A 126 28.01 12.03 7.50
N ALA A 127 28.32 10.74 7.39
CA ALA A 127 28.42 10.01 6.11
C ALA A 127 27.28 10.29 5.11
N GLY A 128 26.02 10.14 5.54
CA GLY A 128 24.84 10.33 4.69
C GLY A 128 24.52 11.77 4.27
N SER A 129 25.38 12.76 4.60
CA SER A 129 25.11 14.18 4.32
C SER A 129 25.69 14.68 2.99
N ALA A 130 26.68 13.99 2.41
CA ALA A 130 27.52 14.50 1.32
C ALA A 130 26.71 14.98 0.10
N GLY A 131 25.75 14.18 -0.37
CA GLY A 131 24.89 14.52 -1.51
C GLY A 131 23.92 15.70 -1.28
N SER A 132 23.82 16.23 -0.05
CA SER A 132 22.89 17.32 0.31
C SER A 132 23.56 18.67 0.61
N ALA A 133 24.89 18.76 0.59
CA ALA A 133 25.64 19.94 1.01
C ALA A 133 26.00 20.90 -0.14
N ASP A 134 26.12 22.19 0.19
CA ASP A 134 26.62 23.24 -0.71
C ASP A 134 28.16 23.16 -0.82
N TRP A 135 28.63 22.43 -1.82
CA TRP A 135 30.04 22.31 -2.15
C TRP A 135 30.61 23.48 -2.97
N ALA A 136 29.82 24.50 -3.32
CA ALA A 136 30.27 25.59 -4.20
C ALA A 136 31.46 26.37 -3.62
N ARG A 137 31.59 26.43 -2.29
CA ARG A 137 32.70 27.12 -1.59
C ARG A 137 34.05 26.38 -1.68
N LEU A 138 34.07 25.18 -2.26
CA LEU A 138 35.31 24.48 -2.61
C LEU A 138 35.73 24.67 -4.08
N THR A 139 35.01 25.49 -4.85
CA THR A 139 35.39 25.82 -6.24
C THR A 139 36.79 26.45 -6.28
N GLY A 140 37.71 25.85 -7.04
CA GLY A 140 39.11 26.28 -7.13
C GLY A 140 39.96 26.06 -5.86
N ARG A 141 39.41 25.45 -4.80
CA ARG A 141 40.16 25.13 -3.56
C ARG A 141 40.88 23.78 -3.71
N ARG A 142 41.92 23.56 -2.90
CA ARG A 142 42.55 22.23 -2.75
C ARG A 142 41.81 21.48 -1.64
N ALA A 143 41.30 20.28 -1.94
CA ALA A 143 40.56 19.44 -1.01
C ALA A 143 41.26 18.09 -0.79
N LEU A 144 41.21 17.62 0.45
CA LEU A 144 41.67 16.31 0.88
C LEU A 144 40.61 15.69 1.78
N ILE A 145 40.19 14.46 1.48
CA ILE A 145 39.04 13.83 2.13
C ILE A 145 39.54 12.69 3.02
N TRP A 146 39.15 12.72 4.29
CA TRP A 146 39.59 11.81 5.36
C TRP A 146 38.34 11.28 6.07
N GLY A 147 37.76 10.21 5.52
CA GLY A 147 36.64 9.50 6.16
C GLY A 147 37.09 8.66 7.36
N ASP A 148 36.13 8.09 8.08
CA ASP A 148 36.42 7.17 9.18
C ASP A 148 37.00 5.84 8.66
N ASN A 149 37.75 5.10 9.49
CA ASN A 149 38.45 3.87 9.12
C ASN A 149 37.50 2.65 9.00
N ASP A 150 36.46 2.75 8.18
CA ASP A 150 35.60 1.63 7.78
C ASP A 150 34.91 1.84 6.41
N ASP A 151 34.10 0.84 6.06
CA ASP A 151 33.33 0.72 4.82
C ASP A 151 32.43 1.96 4.55
N ILE A 152 31.93 2.61 5.61
CA ILE A 152 31.03 3.77 5.54
C ILE A 152 31.83 5.05 5.30
N GLY A 153 32.90 5.26 6.06
CA GLY A 153 33.81 6.41 5.86
C GLY A 153 34.47 6.39 4.47
N THR A 154 34.75 5.20 3.94
CA THR A 154 35.23 5.00 2.56
C THR A 154 34.18 5.43 1.53
N LYS A 155 32.91 5.03 1.71
CA LYS A 155 31.80 5.45 0.84
C LYS A 155 31.59 6.96 0.88
N TYR A 156 31.55 7.57 2.07
CA TYR A 156 31.47 9.02 2.24
C TYR A 156 32.59 9.74 1.48
N ALA A 157 33.83 9.23 1.59
CA ALA A 157 34.97 9.83 0.92
C ALA A 157 34.86 9.80 -0.62
N LEU A 158 34.28 8.74 -1.18
CA LEU A 158 33.99 8.62 -2.61
C LEU A 158 32.83 9.52 -3.06
N GLU A 159 31.76 9.66 -2.27
CA GLU A 159 30.64 10.57 -2.58
C GLU A 159 31.08 12.04 -2.57
N VAL A 160 31.88 12.45 -1.59
CA VAL A 160 32.48 13.80 -1.56
C VAL A 160 33.44 13.99 -2.74
N ALA A 161 34.24 12.99 -3.11
CA ALA A 161 35.11 13.08 -4.28
C ALA A 161 34.32 13.18 -5.59
N ALA A 162 33.18 12.51 -5.73
CA ALA A 162 32.28 12.68 -6.87
C ALA A 162 31.70 14.11 -6.90
N ALA A 163 31.27 14.64 -5.75
CA ALA A 163 30.73 16.00 -5.63
C ALA A 163 31.76 17.11 -5.94
N LEU A 164 33.07 16.85 -5.82
CA LEU A 164 34.13 17.85 -6.01
C LEU A 164 34.90 17.76 -7.33
N ARG A 165 34.70 16.71 -8.14
CA ARG A 165 35.47 16.42 -9.36
C ARG A 165 35.65 17.63 -10.28
N ASP A 166 34.56 18.30 -10.61
CA ASP A 166 34.54 19.43 -11.56
C ASP A 166 34.46 20.79 -10.84
N ARG A 167 34.83 20.84 -9.55
CA ARG A 167 34.76 22.04 -8.70
C ARG A 167 36.11 22.39 -8.07
N ALA A 168 36.72 21.45 -7.36
CA ALA A 168 37.99 21.69 -6.66
C ALA A 168 39.18 21.76 -7.63
N ALA A 169 40.19 22.56 -7.31
CA ALA A 169 41.45 22.61 -8.08
C ALA A 169 42.29 21.33 -7.92
N SER A 170 42.07 20.59 -6.84
CA SER A 170 42.60 19.23 -6.65
C SER A 170 41.78 18.51 -5.58
N VAL A 171 41.48 17.23 -5.79
CA VAL A 171 40.90 16.34 -4.77
C VAL A 171 41.86 15.18 -4.53
N ARG A 172 42.07 14.81 -3.26
CA ARG A 172 42.80 13.61 -2.85
C ARG A 172 42.03 12.86 -1.77
N LEU A 173 42.16 11.54 -1.74
CA LEU A 173 41.66 10.71 -0.64
C LEU A 173 42.81 10.39 0.30
N PHE A 174 42.61 10.56 1.60
CA PHE A 174 43.56 10.10 2.59
C PHE A 174 43.44 8.58 2.74
N ASN A 175 44.54 7.84 2.64
CA ASN A 175 44.54 6.38 2.82
C ASN A 175 44.54 6.01 4.31
N VAL A 176 43.36 6.07 4.93
CA VAL A 176 43.17 5.90 6.39
C VAL A 176 43.78 4.59 6.92
N ALA A 177 43.80 3.54 6.09
CA ALA A 177 44.39 2.24 6.41
C ALA A 177 45.89 2.32 6.77
N THR A 178 46.65 3.31 6.28
CA THR A 178 48.08 3.46 6.61
C THR A 178 48.33 3.99 8.04
N LEU A 179 47.29 4.44 8.74
CA LEU A 179 47.42 4.99 10.10
C LEU A 179 47.41 3.91 11.19
N ASN A 180 47.01 2.68 10.87
CA ASN A 180 46.76 1.58 11.83
C ASN A 180 45.78 1.99 12.97
N LEU A 181 44.74 2.76 12.62
CA LEU A 181 43.63 3.08 13.53
C LEU A 181 42.73 1.85 13.78
N PRO A 182 41.97 1.81 14.89
CA PRO A 182 40.90 0.82 15.06
C PRO A 182 39.82 0.93 13.96
N LYS A 183 38.98 -0.11 13.80
CA LYS A 183 37.89 -0.11 12.80
C LYS A 183 36.80 0.90 13.18
N GLY A 184 36.56 1.88 12.30
CA GLY A 184 35.72 3.05 12.55
C GLY A 184 36.37 4.08 13.48
N GLY A 185 37.70 4.13 13.54
CA GLY A 185 38.45 5.24 14.14
C GLY A 185 38.66 6.38 13.14
N ASP A 186 38.64 7.62 13.62
CA ASP A 186 38.58 8.84 12.79
C ASP A 186 39.83 9.73 12.94
N ALA A 187 39.77 10.96 12.39
CA ALA A 187 40.83 11.95 12.57
C ALA A 187 40.91 12.50 14.02
N PHE A 188 39.85 12.41 14.83
CA PHE A 188 39.92 12.73 16.26
C PHE A 188 40.71 11.67 17.02
N ASP A 189 40.52 10.39 16.70
CA ASP A 189 41.29 9.28 17.28
C ASP A 189 42.77 9.33 16.87
N TRP A 190 43.08 9.74 15.63
CA TRP A 190 44.48 10.03 15.24
C TRP A 190 45.11 11.15 16.08
N LEU A 191 44.37 12.22 16.40
CA LEU A 191 44.83 13.30 17.26
C LEU A 191 45.07 12.88 18.73
N GLN A 192 44.60 11.71 19.18
CA GLN A 192 44.84 11.23 20.56
C GLN A 192 46.19 10.52 20.73
N ARG A 193 47.04 10.47 19.68
CA ARG A 193 48.33 9.78 19.71
C ARG A 193 49.46 10.72 20.12
N ASP A 194 50.45 10.19 20.85
CA ASP A 194 51.64 10.95 21.27
C ASP A 194 52.49 11.49 20.10
N ASP A 195 52.32 10.93 18.89
CA ASP A 195 52.99 11.37 17.65
C ASP A 195 52.18 12.38 16.81
N ALA A 196 51.02 12.84 17.26
CA ALA A 196 50.18 13.80 16.56
C ALA A 196 50.76 15.23 16.61
N SER A 197 51.14 15.78 15.45
CA SER A 197 51.73 17.12 15.32
C SER A 197 51.52 17.68 13.91
N ALA A 198 51.74 18.99 13.71
CA ALA A 198 51.73 19.58 12.36
C ALA A 198 52.77 18.94 11.42
N SER A 199 53.94 18.52 11.96
CA SER A 199 55.01 17.88 11.19
C SER A 199 54.64 16.46 10.75
N SER A 200 54.06 15.65 11.64
CA SER A 200 53.59 14.31 11.29
C SER A 200 52.36 14.37 10.38
N LEU A 201 51.46 15.34 10.59
CA LEU A 201 50.37 15.61 9.64
C LEU A 201 50.91 15.92 8.24
N MET A 202 51.85 16.85 8.10
CA MET A 202 52.42 17.21 6.79
C MET A 202 53.03 15.99 6.08
N LEU A 203 53.86 15.20 6.79
CA LEU A 203 54.44 13.97 6.25
C LEU A 203 53.37 12.94 5.82
N LEU A 204 52.29 12.81 6.59
CA LEU A 204 51.17 11.94 6.27
C LEU A 204 50.43 12.39 5.00
N LEU A 205 50.16 13.70 4.86
CA LEU A 205 49.47 14.29 3.72
C LEU A 205 50.30 14.21 2.42
N ASP A 206 51.61 14.36 2.50
CA ASP A 206 52.50 14.20 1.32
C ASP A 206 52.63 12.72 0.89
N SER A 207 52.60 11.78 1.84
CA SER A 207 52.97 10.37 1.59
C SER A 207 51.78 9.42 1.35
N ASN A 208 50.62 9.63 1.99
CA ASN A 208 49.54 8.63 2.10
C ASN A 208 48.24 9.05 1.40
N CYS A 209 48.34 9.81 0.30
CA CYS A 209 47.18 10.32 -0.42
C CYS A 209 46.97 9.67 -1.78
N LEU A 210 45.79 9.11 -2.01
CA LEU A 210 45.35 8.56 -3.28
C LEU A 210 44.76 9.65 -4.19
N ASP A 211 44.68 9.36 -5.49
CA ASP A 211 44.09 10.22 -6.52
C ASP A 211 42.78 9.57 -6.99
N PRO A 212 41.59 10.11 -6.65
CA PRO A 212 40.30 9.45 -6.87
C PRO A 212 39.88 9.38 -8.35
N TYR A 213 40.65 9.93 -9.28
CA TYR A 213 40.28 10.01 -10.70
C TYR A 213 41.29 9.32 -11.63
N LYS A 214 42.38 8.74 -11.12
CA LYS A 214 43.34 7.98 -11.91
C LYS A 214 42.97 6.51 -12.01
N SER A 215 42.48 6.10 -13.16
CA SER A 215 42.46 4.69 -13.57
C SER A 215 43.89 4.13 -13.65
N VAL A 216 44.13 2.95 -13.08
CA VAL A 216 45.39 2.22 -13.26
C VAL A 216 45.47 1.76 -14.74
N PRO A 217 46.60 1.93 -15.44
CA PRO A 217 46.71 1.47 -16.83
C PRO A 217 46.81 -0.06 -16.88
N GLY A 218 45.71 -0.74 -17.24
CA GLY A 218 45.75 -2.16 -17.59
C GLY A 218 44.74 -3.09 -16.93
N ASP A 219 43.48 -2.66 -16.72
CA ASP A 219 42.36 -3.62 -16.76
C ASP A 219 41.09 -2.97 -17.32
N SER A 220 40.21 -3.76 -17.92
CA SER A 220 38.97 -3.31 -18.57
C SER A 220 37.74 -3.88 -17.88
N GLN A 221 37.49 -3.45 -16.65
CA GLN A 221 36.29 -3.75 -15.86
C GLN A 221 35.67 -2.46 -15.27
N SER A 222 34.49 -2.60 -14.64
CA SER A 222 33.70 -1.48 -14.09
C SER A 222 34.36 -0.82 -12.87
N PRO A 223 33.87 0.35 -12.40
CA PRO A 223 34.50 1.12 -11.31
C PRO A 223 34.55 0.48 -9.91
N ASP A 224 34.29 -0.82 -9.79
CA ASP A 224 34.16 -1.56 -8.52
C ASP A 224 35.48 -2.21 -8.06
N SER A 225 36.52 -2.23 -8.91
CA SER A 225 37.73 -3.05 -8.71
C SER A 225 38.96 -2.28 -8.22
N ILE A 226 38.90 -1.66 -7.03
CA ILE A 226 40.10 -1.14 -6.32
C ILE A 226 40.11 -1.61 -4.86
N LEU A 227 40.46 -2.89 -4.65
CA LEU A 227 40.83 -3.47 -3.36
C LEU A 227 42.22 -4.12 -3.46
N PRO A 228 43.19 -3.81 -2.57
CA PRO A 228 44.51 -4.46 -2.55
C PRO A 228 44.44 -5.90 -2.01
N GLY A 229 43.97 -6.84 -2.83
CA GLY A 229 43.80 -8.24 -2.46
C GLY A 229 45.11 -9.00 -2.18
N ALA A 230 45.58 -8.98 -0.92
CA ALA A 230 46.73 -9.78 -0.46
C ALA A 230 46.53 -10.50 0.88
N THR A 231 45.35 -10.40 1.50
CA THR A 231 44.97 -11.13 2.74
C THR A 231 43.47 -11.45 2.85
N GLN A 232 42.59 -10.65 2.24
CA GLN A 232 41.13 -10.77 2.41
C GLN A 232 40.55 -12.14 2.07
N LYS A 233 41.10 -12.88 1.10
CA LYS A 233 40.50 -14.15 0.64
C LYS A 233 40.27 -15.16 1.77
N ASN A 234 41.25 -15.37 2.64
CA ASN A 234 41.09 -16.25 3.80
C ASN A 234 40.06 -15.72 4.81
N VAL A 235 39.98 -14.40 5.00
CA VAL A 235 39.11 -13.77 6.02
C VAL A 235 37.66 -13.71 5.55
N GLU A 236 37.43 -13.52 4.25
CA GLU A 236 36.09 -13.56 3.63
C GLU A 236 35.58 -15.00 3.52
N GLU A 237 36.45 -15.96 3.21
CA GLU A 237 36.14 -17.39 3.31
C GLU A 237 35.83 -17.77 4.78
N GLU A 238 36.71 -17.47 5.77
CA GLU A 238 36.44 -17.74 7.20
C GLU A 238 35.18 -17.04 7.75
N LEU A 239 34.87 -15.82 7.28
CA LEU A 239 33.66 -15.08 7.66
C LEU A 239 32.40 -15.76 7.11
N GLN A 240 32.38 -16.14 5.83
CA GLN A 240 31.26 -16.86 5.23
C GLN A 240 31.07 -18.22 5.91
N ASP A 241 32.17 -18.93 6.16
CA ASP A 241 32.20 -20.24 6.79
C ASP A 241 31.62 -20.22 8.23
N GLU A 242 31.75 -19.11 8.98
CA GLU A 242 31.11 -18.93 10.30
C GLU A 242 29.68 -18.37 10.22
N ILE A 243 29.37 -17.57 9.20
CA ILE A 243 27.99 -17.15 8.90
C ILE A 243 27.12 -18.37 8.55
N ASP A 244 27.62 -19.28 7.71
CA ASP A 244 26.92 -20.51 7.30
C ASP A 244 26.69 -21.47 8.47
N LYS A 245 27.64 -21.56 9.41
CA LYS A 245 27.45 -22.27 10.69
C LYS A 245 26.34 -21.63 11.54
N LEU A 246 26.29 -20.30 11.65
CA LEU A 246 25.23 -19.58 12.37
C LEU A 246 23.87 -19.60 11.67
N LEU A 247 23.84 -19.82 10.36
CA LEU A 247 22.63 -20.07 9.57
C LEU A 247 22.04 -21.45 9.87
N ALA A 248 22.88 -22.47 9.98
CA ALA A 248 22.46 -23.85 10.27
C ALA A 248 22.01 -24.10 11.73
N MET A 249 22.27 -23.19 12.67
CA MET A 249 21.95 -23.36 14.09
C MET A 249 20.49 -23.06 14.47
N PRO A 250 19.86 -23.88 15.34
CA PRO A 250 18.59 -23.56 16.00
C PRO A 250 18.63 -22.23 16.76
N SER A 251 17.49 -21.55 16.89
CA SER A 251 17.41 -20.20 17.50
C SER A 251 18.03 -20.08 18.89
N LEU A 252 17.74 -21.04 19.78
CA LEU A 252 18.27 -21.10 21.15
C LEU A 252 19.78 -21.38 21.24
N GLU A 253 20.38 -21.90 20.17
CA GLU A 253 21.83 -22.11 20.09
C GLU A 253 22.51 -20.92 19.43
N TYR A 254 21.93 -20.38 18.35
CA TYR A 254 22.33 -19.12 17.74
C TYR A 254 22.43 -17.97 18.76
N GLU A 255 21.41 -17.75 19.59
CA GLU A 255 21.42 -16.70 20.63
C GLU A 255 22.59 -16.82 21.63
N ARG A 256 23.09 -18.04 21.84
CA ARG A 256 24.21 -18.33 22.74
C ARG A 256 25.56 -18.19 22.06
N THR A 257 25.67 -18.57 20.79
CA THR A 257 26.95 -18.64 20.07
C THR A 257 27.30 -17.37 19.29
N TYR A 258 26.32 -16.62 18.76
CA TYR A 258 26.61 -15.52 17.82
C TYR A 258 27.50 -14.41 18.39
N LYS A 259 27.45 -14.17 19.71
CA LYS A 259 28.29 -13.17 20.39
C LYS A 259 29.75 -13.62 20.51
N ASP A 260 29.98 -14.91 20.74
CA ASP A 260 31.33 -15.48 20.80
C ASP A 260 31.91 -15.68 19.39
N VAL A 261 31.09 -16.00 18.39
CA VAL A 261 31.49 -16.03 16.97
C VAL A 261 31.82 -14.62 16.48
N ALA A 262 31.02 -13.60 16.79
CA ALA A 262 31.35 -12.20 16.48
C ALA A 262 32.68 -11.77 17.12
N LYS A 263 32.94 -12.20 18.36
CA LYS A 263 34.21 -11.96 19.07
C LYS A 263 35.39 -12.70 18.44
N LYS A 264 35.20 -13.94 17.97
CA LYS A 264 36.19 -14.72 17.19
C LYS A 264 36.54 -14.02 15.87
N LEU A 265 35.54 -13.50 15.17
CA LEU A 265 35.66 -12.78 13.89
C LEU A 265 36.06 -11.29 14.04
N GLY A 266 36.29 -10.79 15.26
CA GLY A 266 36.69 -9.40 15.51
C GLY A 266 35.64 -8.34 15.15
N MET A 267 34.37 -8.72 15.01
CA MET A 267 33.30 -7.86 14.51
C MET A 267 32.28 -7.48 15.59
N ARG A 268 31.57 -6.36 15.40
CA ARG A 268 30.48 -5.94 16.31
C ARG A 268 29.37 -6.99 16.25
N ALA A 269 28.91 -7.51 17.39
CA ALA A 269 27.86 -8.53 17.43
C ALA A 269 26.58 -8.10 16.72
N THR A 270 26.24 -6.80 16.74
CA THR A 270 25.12 -6.24 15.97
C THR A 270 25.36 -6.21 14.46
N LYS A 271 26.60 -6.04 13.97
CA LYS A 271 26.89 -6.21 12.53
C LYS A 271 26.88 -7.69 12.15
N LEU A 272 27.36 -8.62 12.98
CA LEU A 272 27.18 -10.06 12.68
C LEU A 272 25.70 -10.45 12.70
N GLU A 273 24.91 -9.92 13.63
CA GLU A 273 23.46 -10.13 13.68
C GLU A 273 22.76 -9.51 12.47
N GLN A 274 23.22 -8.35 11.97
CA GLN A 274 22.74 -7.74 10.73
C GLN A 274 23.18 -8.53 9.48
N GLU A 275 24.42 -8.99 9.38
CA GLU A 275 24.89 -9.80 8.24
C GLU A 275 24.28 -11.20 8.26
N VAL A 276 24.11 -11.86 9.41
CA VAL A 276 23.37 -13.13 9.51
C VAL A 276 21.87 -12.91 9.29
N LYS A 277 21.29 -11.78 9.68
CA LYS A 277 19.89 -11.45 9.34
C LYS A 277 19.73 -11.11 7.85
N ALA A 278 20.68 -10.41 7.25
CA ALA A 278 20.70 -10.09 5.82
C ALA A 278 21.02 -11.32 4.97
N ALA A 279 21.87 -12.23 5.46
CA ALA A 279 22.10 -13.54 4.87
C ALA A 279 20.87 -14.43 5.06
N ARG A 280 20.21 -14.46 6.23
CA ARG A 280 18.90 -15.12 6.40
C ARG A 280 17.85 -14.51 5.48
N SER A 281 17.85 -13.20 5.23
CA SER A 281 16.93 -12.55 4.27
C SER A 281 17.27 -12.87 2.81
N ARG A 282 18.55 -12.85 2.41
CA ARG A 282 19.02 -13.30 1.08
C ARG A 282 18.74 -14.79 0.88
N ILE A 283 18.91 -15.61 1.90
CA ILE A 283 18.55 -17.03 1.90
C ILE A 283 17.02 -17.21 1.94
N ILE A 284 16.25 -16.26 2.47
CA ILE A 284 14.77 -16.17 2.31
C ILE A 284 14.38 -15.45 1.00
N GLU A 285 15.34 -15.18 0.12
CA GLU A 285 15.17 -14.70 -1.26
C GLU A 285 15.67 -15.74 -2.29
N GLU A 286 16.70 -16.52 -1.94
CA GLU A 286 17.37 -17.57 -2.71
C GLU A 286 16.92 -19.00 -2.34
N GLN A 287 16.31 -19.17 -1.16
CA GLN A 287 15.46 -20.31 -0.77
C GLN A 287 14.01 -19.87 -0.52
N GLY A 288 13.71 -18.56 -0.57
CA GLY A 288 12.35 -18.01 -0.72
C GLY A 288 11.95 -17.74 -2.18
N SER A 289 12.85 -18.01 -3.11
CA SER A 289 12.52 -18.62 -4.42
C SER A 289 12.08 -20.08 -4.28
N GLY A 290 12.07 -20.64 -3.06
CA GLY A 290 11.09 -21.65 -2.66
C GLY A 290 9.70 -21.06 -2.87
N GLU A 291 9.12 -21.43 -4.01
CA GLU A 291 8.09 -20.70 -4.74
C GLU A 291 6.93 -20.20 -3.87
N MET A 292 6.88 -18.89 -3.62
CA MET A 292 5.68 -18.27 -3.05
C MET A 292 4.47 -18.37 -4.00
N PHE A 293 4.75 -18.40 -5.30
CA PHE A 293 3.80 -18.71 -6.37
C PHE A 293 4.51 -19.72 -7.28
N PRO A 294 3.91 -20.89 -7.58
CA PRO A 294 4.57 -21.88 -8.43
C PRO A 294 4.77 -21.32 -9.85
N GLU A 295 5.91 -21.62 -10.46
CA GLU A 295 6.15 -21.31 -11.86
C GLU A 295 5.26 -22.21 -12.74
N VAL A 296 4.50 -21.58 -13.64
CA VAL A 296 3.54 -22.25 -14.51
C VAL A 296 4.18 -22.43 -15.88
N GLU A 297 4.73 -23.62 -16.12
CA GLU A 297 5.45 -23.99 -17.34
C GLU A 297 4.54 -23.86 -18.58
N PRO A 298 4.82 -22.93 -19.52
CA PRO A 298 3.94 -22.71 -20.66
C PRO A 298 3.83 -23.92 -21.58
N TRP A 299 2.62 -24.17 -22.07
CA TRP A 299 2.27 -25.28 -22.96
C TRP A 299 3.24 -25.44 -24.15
N GLU A 300 3.60 -26.68 -24.48
CA GLU A 300 4.68 -27.01 -25.43
C GLU A 300 4.43 -26.49 -26.86
N SER A 301 3.18 -26.59 -27.33
CA SER A 301 2.75 -26.11 -28.64
C SER A 301 2.15 -24.70 -28.58
N PRO A 302 2.15 -23.93 -29.68
CA PRO A 302 1.25 -22.79 -29.82
C PRO A 302 -0.22 -23.18 -29.59
N VAL A 303 -1.04 -22.21 -29.23
CA VAL A 303 -2.42 -22.40 -28.77
C VAL A 303 -3.34 -21.34 -29.36
N ASP A 304 -4.61 -21.69 -29.64
CA ASP A 304 -5.61 -20.73 -30.10
C ASP A 304 -6.31 -20.03 -28.92
N ALA A 305 -6.45 -18.70 -29.02
CA ALA A 305 -7.04 -17.89 -27.96
C ALA A 305 -8.57 -18.05 -27.84
N GLY A 306 -9.27 -18.27 -28.96
CA GLY A 306 -10.71 -18.50 -28.99
C GLY A 306 -11.10 -19.87 -28.43
N GLU A 307 -10.28 -20.90 -28.69
CA GLU A 307 -10.40 -22.21 -28.03
C GLU A 307 -10.18 -22.10 -26.52
N ILE A 308 -9.08 -21.47 -26.07
CA ILE A 308 -8.78 -21.30 -24.62
C ILE A 308 -9.90 -20.55 -23.89
N LEU A 309 -10.38 -19.41 -24.41
CA LEU A 309 -11.47 -18.66 -23.78
C LEU A 309 -12.77 -19.47 -23.71
N SER A 310 -13.01 -20.36 -24.69
CA SER A 310 -14.17 -21.25 -24.71
C SER A 310 -14.07 -22.35 -23.66
N GLU A 311 -12.91 -23.01 -23.55
CA GLU A 311 -12.61 -23.99 -22.51
C GLU A 311 -12.72 -23.36 -21.10
N LEU A 312 -12.17 -22.16 -20.89
CA LEU A 312 -12.31 -21.39 -19.64
C LEU A 312 -13.78 -21.12 -19.29
N ALA A 313 -14.56 -20.62 -20.26
CA ALA A 313 -15.98 -20.33 -20.05
C ALA A 313 -16.80 -21.61 -19.80
N GLU A 314 -16.41 -22.77 -20.35
CA GLU A 314 -17.00 -24.07 -20.01
C GLU A 314 -16.61 -24.55 -18.61
N ALA A 315 -15.33 -24.44 -18.22
CA ALA A 315 -14.87 -24.78 -16.88
C ALA A 315 -15.62 -23.97 -15.80
N PHE A 316 -15.80 -22.67 -16.02
CA PHE A 316 -16.61 -21.82 -15.14
C PHE A 316 -18.07 -22.30 -15.04
N ARG A 317 -18.75 -22.58 -16.17
CA ARG A 317 -20.13 -23.09 -16.19
C ARG A 317 -20.28 -24.50 -15.59
N ARG A 318 -19.22 -25.30 -15.63
CA ARG A 318 -19.18 -26.68 -15.10
C ARG A 318 -19.17 -26.72 -13.57
N TYR A 319 -18.47 -25.79 -12.93
CA TYR A 319 -18.26 -25.77 -11.48
C TYR A 319 -19.09 -24.71 -10.74
N ALA A 320 -19.62 -23.69 -11.41
CA ALA A 320 -20.45 -22.64 -10.83
C ALA A 320 -21.71 -22.36 -11.65
N VAL A 321 -22.82 -22.04 -10.95
CA VAL A 321 -23.98 -21.40 -11.58
C VAL A 321 -23.66 -19.92 -11.68
N LEU A 322 -23.82 -19.36 -12.88
CA LEU A 322 -23.42 -18.00 -13.22
C LEU A 322 -24.57 -17.28 -13.93
N PRO A 323 -24.73 -15.95 -13.74
CA PRO A 323 -25.66 -15.16 -14.53
C PRO A 323 -25.20 -15.09 -16.00
N PRO A 324 -26.07 -14.66 -16.94
CA PRO A 324 -25.70 -14.46 -18.34
C PRO A 324 -24.41 -13.65 -18.51
N HIS A 325 -23.58 -14.06 -19.48
CA HIS A 325 -22.28 -13.48 -19.83
C HIS A 325 -21.16 -13.54 -18.78
N ALA A 326 -21.43 -13.93 -17.53
CA ALA A 326 -20.37 -13.96 -16.51
C ALA A 326 -19.29 -15.01 -16.78
N SER A 327 -19.60 -16.14 -17.44
CA SER A 327 -18.60 -17.14 -17.82
C SER A 327 -17.54 -16.60 -18.77
N GLU A 328 -17.98 -15.82 -19.75
CA GLU A 328 -17.16 -15.17 -20.78
C GLU A 328 -16.30 -14.07 -20.14
N VAL A 329 -16.88 -13.28 -19.25
CA VAL A 329 -16.19 -12.18 -18.54
C VAL A 329 -15.16 -12.72 -17.54
N LEU A 330 -15.46 -13.82 -16.85
CA LEU A 330 -14.50 -14.48 -15.96
C LEU A 330 -13.35 -15.13 -16.75
N ALA A 331 -13.62 -15.72 -17.91
CA ALA A 331 -12.59 -16.23 -18.82
C ALA A 331 -11.65 -15.11 -19.30
N LEU A 332 -12.22 -14.01 -19.83
CA LEU A 332 -11.48 -12.84 -20.29
C LEU A 332 -10.65 -12.20 -19.18
N TRP A 333 -11.19 -12.06 -17.97
CA TRP A 333 -10.46 -11.48 -16.84
C TRP A 333 -9.34 -12.40 -16.34
N CYS A 334 -9.54 -13.73 -16.31
CA CYS A 334 -8.47 -14.66 -15.96
C CYS A 334 -7.32 -14.60 -16.98
N ALA A 335 -7.64 -14.62 -18.27
CA ALA A 335 -6.66 -14.47 -19.34
C ALA A 335 -5.91 -13.13 -19.25
N PHE A 336 -6.63 -12.02 -19.03
CA PHE A 336 -6.05 -10.69 -18.84
C PHE A 336 -4.97 -10.64 -17.73
N THR A 337 -5.07 -11.44 -16.66
CA THR A 337 -4.05 -11.42 -15.59
C THR A 337 -2.63 -11.75 -16.08
N TRP A 338 -2.52 -12.53 -17.17
CA TRP A 338 -1.25 -12.86 -17.81
C TRP A 338 -0.72 -11.75 -18.74
N PHE A 339 -1.60 -10.91 -19.27
CA PHE A 339 -1.28 -9.73 -20.11
C PHE A 339 -1.13 -8.42 -19.32
N CYS A 340 -1.42 -8.44 -18.02
CA CYS A 340 -1.49 -7.23 -17.19
C CYS A 340 -0.17 -6.43 -17.11
N GLU A 341 0.99 -7.06 -17.38
CA GLU A 341 2.27 -6.32 -17.46
C GLU A 341 2.32 -5.31 -18.64
N ALA A 342 1.55 -5.54 -19.71
CA ALA A 342 1.44 -4.65 -20.86
C ALA A 342 0.27 -3.63 -20.79
N SER A 343 -0.73 -3.84 -19.93
CA SER A 343 -1.92 -2.95 -19.86
C SER A 343 -1.73 -1.74 -18.94
N HIS A 344 -2.29 -0.59 -19.32
CA HIS A 344 -2.37 0.62 -18.48
C HIS A 344 -3.39 0.54 -17.34
N ILE A 345 -4.41 -0.32 -17.46
CA ILE A 345 -5.52 -0.47 -16.49
C ILE A 345 -5.61 -1.92 -16.01
N ALA A 346 -5.76 -2.09 -14.70
CA ALA A 346 -6.05 -3.35 -14.04
C ALA A 346 -7.47 -3.31 -13.46
N PRO A 347 -8.50 -3.69 -14.24
CA PRO A 347 -9.89 -3.69 -13.76
C PRO A 347 -10.04 -4.63 -12.57
N LEU A 348 -10.73 -4.17 -11.53
CA LEU A 348 -11.06 -5.00 -10.37
C LEU A 348 -12.16 -5.99 -10.77
N MET A 349 -12.00 -7.29 -10.45
CA MET A 349 -13.08 -8.27 -10.58
C MET A 349 -13.87 -8.33 -9.27
N VAL A 350 -15.14 -7.96 -9.27
CA VAL A 350 -15.96 -7.98 -8.06
C VAL A 350 -17.04 -9.05 -8.18
N LEU A 351 -16.87 -10.11 -7.39
CA LEU A 351 -17.85 -11.16 -7.19
C LEU A 351 -18.78 -10.72 -6.05
N ARG A 352 -19.95 -10.21 -6.39
CA ARG A 352 -20.96 -9.73 -5.43
C ARG A 352 -22.12 -10.70 -5.34
N SER A 353 -22.91 -10.57 -4.28
CA SER A 353 -24.15 -11.33 -4.10
C SER A 353 -25.00 -10.70 -2.99
N PRO A 354 -26.34 -10.70 -3.08
CA PRO A 354 -27.20 -10.16 -2.02
C PRO A 354 -27.08 -10.95 -0.70
N GLU A 355 -26.71 -12.23 -0.75
CA GLU A 355 -26.79 -13.14 0.39
C GLU A 355 -25.62 -14.14 0.45
N LYS A 356 -25.44 -14.79 1.61
CA LYS A 356 -24.41 -15.83 1.77
C LYS A 356 -24.82 -17.13 1.08
N GLY A 357 -23.82 -17.91 0.63
CA GLY A 357 -24.02 -19.20 -0.03
C GLY A 357 -24.19 -19.15 -1.56
N CYS A 358 -24.05 -17.99 -2.20
CA CYS A 358 -24.16 -17.81 -3.66
C CYS A 358 -22.89 -18.22 -4.45
N GLY A 359 -22.06 -19.14 -3.93
CA GLY A 359 -20.92 -19.71 -4.68
C GLY A 359 -19.70 -18.81 -4.91
N LYS A 360 -19.65 -17.57 -4.39
CA LYS A 360 -18.50 -16.64 -4.59
C LYS A 360 -17.13 -17.28 -4.36
N SER A 361 -16.91 -17.89 -3.19
CA SER A 361 -15.64 -18.55 -2.84
C SER A 361 -15.30 -19.73 -3.77
N THR A 362 -16.30 -20.38 -4.36
CA THR A 362 -16.09 -21.40 -5.40
C THR A 362 -15.58 -20.77 -6.69
N VAL A 363 -16.18 -19.65 -7.14
CA VAL A 363 -15.72 -18.91 -8.32
C VAL A 363 -14.32 -18.34 -8.09
N LEU A 364 -14.06 -17.75 -6.93
CA LEU A 364 -12.73 -17.25 -6.55
C LEU A 364 -11.68 -18.39 -6.47
N GLY A 365 -12.08 -19.59 -6.03
CA GLY A 365 -11.25 -20.79 -6.03
C GLY A 365 -10.98 -21.40 -7.41
N ILE A 366 -11.83 -21.13 -8.42
CA ILE A 366 -11.55 -21.44 -9.83
C ILE A 366 -10.57 -20.41 -10.39
N ILE A 367 -10.83 -19.11 -10.19
CA ILE A 367 -9.94 -18.00 -10.56
C ILE A 367 -8.52 -18.26 -10.02
N ALA A 368 -8.40 -18.68 -8.75
CA ALA A 368 -7.13 -18.97 -8.08
C ALA A 368 -6.27 -20.07 -8.73
N ARG A 369 -6.80 -20.83 -9.69
CA ARG A 369 -6.06 -21.83 -10.48
C ARG A 369 -5.76 -21.39 -11.91
N LEU A 370 -6.31 -20.26 -12.38
CA LEU A 370 -6.27 -19.81 -13.77
C LEU A 370 -5.48 -18.51 -13.98
N VAL A 371 -5.20 -17.77 -12.90
CA VAL A 371 -4.55 -16.44 -12.98
C VAL A 371 -3.05 -16.50 -12.75
N CYS A 372 -2.33 -15.54 -13.32
CA CYS A 372 -0.91 -15.35 -13.06
C CYS A 372 -0.65 -15.01 -11.59
N ARG A 373 0.26 -15.76 -10.92
CA ARG A 373 0.70 -15.55 -9.52
C ARG A 373 -0.47 -15.33 -8.54
N PRO A 374 -1.31 -16.35 -8.26
CA PRO A 374 -2.50 -16.20 -7.44
C PRO A 374 -2.17 -15.99 -5.95
N LEU A 375 -2.64 -14.88 -5.36
CA LEU A 375 -2.55 -14.59 -3.93
C LEU A 375 -3.93 -14.63 -3.25
N PRO A 376 -4.41 -15.81 -2.81
CA PRO A 376 -5.65 -15.93 -2.04
C PRO A 376 -5.51 -15.41 -0.60
N LEU A 377 -6.46 -14.59 -0.17
CA LEU A 377 -6.46 -13.90 1.12
C LEU A 377 -7.85 -13.93 1.77
N SER A 378 -7.92 -14.41 3.01
CA SER A 378 -9.05 -14.22 3.94
C SER A 378 -8.79 -13.11 4.97
N GLY A 379 -7.59 -12.56 5.01
CA GLY A 379 -7.23 -11.43 5.88
C GLY A 379 -5.75 -11.05 5.76
N ILE A 380 -5.47 -9.74 5.66
CA ILE A 380 -4.12 -9.19 5.53
C ILE A 380 -4.06 -7.79 6.14
N THR A 381 -2.91 -7.29 6.58
CA THR A 381 -2.79 -5.87 6.95
C THR A 381 -2.46 -5.03 5.71
N ALA A 382 -2.85 -3.75 5.71
CA ALA A 382 -2.43 -2.80 4.68
C ALA A 382 -0.90 -2.79 4.47
N ALA A 383 -0.15 -2.80 5.59
CA ALA A 383 1.30 -2.83 5.64
C ALA A 383 1.95 -4.07 4.98
N VAL A 384 1.25 -5.21 4.95
CA VAL A 384 1.74 -6.42 4.28
C VAL A 384 1.29 -6.42 2.82
N LEU A 385 0.04 -6.04 2.51
CA LEU A 385 -0.48 -6.10 1.14
C LEU A 385 0.34 -5.24 0.15
N PHE A 386 0.67 -3.98 0.49
CA PHE A 386 1.44 -3.16 -0.45
C PHE A 386 2.87 -3.67 -0.65
N ARG A 387 3.48 -4.33 0.34
CA ARG A 387 4.81 -4.96 0.23
C ARG A 387 4.77 -6.21 -0.66
N MET A 388 3.70 -7.00 -0.58
CA MET A 388 3.51 -8.17 -1.43
C MET A 388 3.21 -7.77 -2.88
N ALA A 389 2.41 -6.72 -3.08
CA ALA A 389 2.14 -6.18 -4.41
C ALA A 389 3.42 -5.66 -5.10
N ASP A 390 4.22 -4.89 -4.36
CA ASP A 390 5.48 -4.30 -4.85
C ASP A 390 6.53 -5.37 -5.19
N ARG A 391 6.76 -6.33 -4.26
CA ARG A 391 7.79 -7.37 -4.38
C ARG A 391 7.46 -8.48 -5.39
N TYR A 392 6.19 -8.88 -5.51
CA TYR A 392 5.81 -10.08 -6.28
C TYR A 392 4.85 -9.83 -7.46
N ARG A 393 4.19 -8.66 -7.52
CA ARG A 393 3.13 -8.33 -8.49
C ARG A 393 2.09 -9.45 -8.69
N PRO A 394 1.47 -9.99 -7.62
CA PRO A 394 0.54 -11.12 -7.73
C PRO A 394 -0.86 -10.68 -8.15
N THR A 395 -1.66 -11.62 -8.67
CA THR A 395 -3.11 -11.45 -8.73
C THR A 395 -3.69 -11.58 -7.32
N VAL A 396 -4.16 -10.47 -6.75
CA VAL A 396 -4.70 -10.45 -5.38
C VAL A 396 -6.14 -10.96 -5.36
N LEU A 397 -6.44 -12.00 -4.58
CA LEU A 397 -7.76 -12.64 -4.53
C LEU A 397 -8.31 -12.55 -3.09
N ILE A 398 -9.24 -11.62 -2.84
CA ILE A 398 -9.79 -11.35 -1.51
C ILE A 398 -11.15 -12.04 -1.35
N ASP A 399 -11.29 -12.93 -0.37
CA ASP A 399 -12.61 -13.39 0.11
C ASP A 399 -13.04 -12.62 1.36
N GLU A 400 -14.32 -12.75 1.74
CA GLU A 400 -14.95 -12.02 2.87
C GLU A 400 -14.75 -10.49 2.80
N GLY A 401 -14.76 -9.95 1.59
CA GLY A 401 -14.49 -8.54 1.27
C GLY A 401 -15.42 -7.54 1.95
N ASP A 402 -16.67 -7.91 2.28
CA ASP A 402 -17.59 -7.09 3.08
C ASP A 402 -17.05 -6.83 4.50
N THR A 403 -16.44 -7.85 5.12
CA THR A 403 -15.80 -7.77 6.42
C THR A 403 -14.46 -7.06 6.31
N PHE A 404 -13.66 -7.39 5.29
CA PHE A 404 -12.32 -6.85 5.12
C PHE A 404 -12.28 -5.37 4.69
N LEU A 405 -13.20 -4.97 3.79
CA LEU A 405 -13.28 -3.64 3.18
C LEU A 405 -14.34 -2.74 3.84
N ASN A 406 -14.73 -3.05 5.07
CA ASN A 406 -15.69 -2.28 5.86
C ASN A 406 -15.33 -0.77 5.96
N ASN A 407 -16.30 0.05 6.33
CA ASN A 407 -16.19 1.52 6.29
C ASN A 407 -15.11 2.16 7.18
N LYS A 408 -14.44 1.41 8.07
CA LYS A 408 -13.30 1.90 8.87
C LYS A 408 -11.96 1.73 8.15
N ASN A 409 -11.83 0.75 7.25
CA ASN A 409 -10.55 0.37 6.62
C ASN A 409 -10.20 1.26 5.41
N GLN A 410 -10.07 2.57 5.63
CA GLN A 410 -9.84 3.55 4.54
C GLN A 410 -8.50 3.34 3.82
N GLU A 411 -7.45 2.93 4.52
CA GLU A 411 -6.13 2.67 3.92
C GLU A 411 -6.20 1.55 2.86
N MET A 412 -6.92 0.47 3.16
CA MET A 412 -7.09 -0.64 2.21
C MET A 412 -7.86 -0.22 0.95
N HIS A 413 -8.88 0.64 1.10
CA HIS A 413 -9.54 1.25 -0.06
C HIS A 413 -8.58 2.12 -0.88
N GLY A 414 -7.69 2.87 -0.22
CA GLY A 414 -6.61 3.59 -0.90
C GLY A 414 -5.70 2.65 -1.71
N ILE A 415 -5.28 1.52 -1.13
CA ILE A 415 -4.43 0.54 -1.81
C ILE A 415 -5.10 -0.05 -3.05
N LEU A 416 -6.34 -0.51 -2.92
CA LEU A 416 -7.09 -1.12 -4.04
C LEU A 416 -7.38 -0.11 -5.16
N ASN A 417 -7.78 1.12 -4.82
CA ASN A 417 -8.04 2.18 -5.81
C ASN A 417 -6.76 2.70 -6.51
N CYS A 418 -5.63 2.75 -5.80
CA CYS A 418 -4.33 3.13 -6.34
C CYS A 418 -3.82 2.08 -7.35
N GLY A 419 -3.98 0.81 -7.02
CA GLY A 419 -3.52 -0.32 -7.83
C GLY A 419 -4.34 -0.63 -9.09
N HIS A 420 -5.19 0.30 -9.56
CA HIS A 420 -6.06 0.16 -10.74
C HIS A 420 -5.42 0.73 -12.02
N SER A 421 -4.56 1.74 -11.94
CA SER A 421 -4.02 2.44 -13.12
C SER A 421 -2.52 2.73 -13.01
N ARG A 422 -1.79 2.54 -14.11
CA ARG A 422 -0.36 2.85 -14.20
C ARG A 422 0.00 4.34 -14.11
N HIS A 423 -0.98 5.25 -14.11
CA HIS A 423 -0.72 6.68 -14.00
C HIS A 423 -0.14 7.09 -12.64
N ALA A 424 -0.61 6.48 -11.53
CA ALA A 424 -0.12 6.77 -10.18
C ALA A 424 -0.26 5.57 -9.22
N PRO A 425 0.33 4.38 -9.52
CA PRO A 425 0.16 3.15 -8.74
C PRO A 425 1.01 3.10 -7.47
N TYR A 426 1.45 4.25 -6.95
CA TYR A 426 2.52 4.37 -5.96
C TYR A 426 2.02 4.78 -4.59
N ILE A 427 2.46 4.05 -3.56
CA ILE A 427 2.11 4.30 -2.17
C ILE A 427 3.38 4.59 -1.37
N TRP A 428 3.41 5.76 -0.74
CA TRP A 428 4.54 6.21 0.09
C TRP A 428 4.28 5.89 1.56
N ARG A 429 5.27 5.33 2.26
CA ARG A 429 5.23 5.08 3.71
C ARG A 429 6.59 5.33 4.33
N CYS A 430 6.60 5.86 5.55
CA CYS A 430 7.80 5.86 6.38
C CYS A 430 8.09 4.44 6.86
N VAL A 431 9.36 4.02 6.84
CA VAL A 431 9.82 2.68 7.24
C VAL A 431 11.01 2.82 8.18
N GLY A 432 11.09 1.94 9.18
CA GLY A 432 12.12 1.99 10.22
C GLY A 432 11.97 3.14 11.21
N ASP A 433 12.82 3.11 12.23
CA ASP A 433 12.83 4.11 13.32
C ASP A 433 13.39 5.47 12.86
N ASP A 434 14.19 5.48 11.79
CA ASP A 434 14.66 6.68 11.08
C ASP A 434 13.62 7.28 10.10
N HIS A 435 12.45 6.63 9.96
CA HIS A 435 11.30 7.08 9.17
C HIS A 435 11.58 7.30 7.67
N GLU A 436 12.43 6.46 7.06
CA GLU A 436 12.79 6.56 5.64
C GLU A 436 11.57 6.43 4.72
N LEU A 437 11.48 7.30 3.70
CA LEU A 437 10.37 7.32 2.75
C LEU A 437 10.52 6.22 1.68
N GLN A 438 9.92 5.05 1.93
CA GLN A 438 9.84 3.98 0.95
C GLN A 438 8.59 4.15 0.07
N CYS A 439 8.77 3.96 -1.24
CA CYS A 439 7.70 3.90 -2.24
C CYS A 439 7.39 2.44 -2.57
N PHE A 440 6.12 2.11 -2.76
CA PHE A 440 5.64 0.76 -3.12
C PHE A 440 4.69 0.84 -4.30
N ASN A 441 4.94 0.05 -5.34
CA ASN A 441 4.04 -0.12 -6.47
C ASN A 441 2.93 -1.12 -6.12
N VAL A 442 1.66 -0.76 -6.32
CA VAL A 442 0.51 -1.63 -6.05
C VAL A 442 -0.33 -1.94 -7.30
N PHE A 443 0.16 -1.60 -8.50
CA PHE A 443 -0.49 -2.00 -9.75
C PHE A 443 -0.60 -3.53 -9.88
N GLY A 444 -1.69 -4.01 -10.47
CA GLY A 444 -1.88 -5.43 -10.76
C GLY A 444 -3.34 -5.86 -10.64
N PRO A 445 -3.72 -7.03 -11.18
CA PRO A 445 -5.10 -7.50 -11.17
C PRO A 445 -5.55 -7.91 -9.76
N LYS A 446 -6.80 -7.62 -9.42
CA LYS A 446 -7.36 -7.92 -8.09
C LYS A 446 -8.82 -8.39 -8.20
N ALA A 447 -9.14 -9.53 -7.59
CA ALA A 447 -10.51 -10.02 -7.43
C ALA A 447 -10.98 -9.89 -5.98
N ILE A 448 -12.26 -9.59 -5.78
CA ILE A 448 -12.87 -9.35 -4.47
C ILE A 448 -14.23 -10.04 -4.42
N ALA A 449 -14.41 -10.96 -3.47
CA ALA A 449 -15.70 -11.58 -3.16
C ALA A 449 -16.34 -10.91 -1.93
N LEU A 450 -17.59 -10.42 -2.05
CA LEU A 450 -18.29 -9.73 -0.95
C LEU A 450 -19.81 -9.92 -0.95
N ILE A 451 -20.45 -9.73 0.20
CA ILE A 451 -21.92 -9.65 0.34
C ILE A 451 -22.36 -8.19 0.18
N GLY A 452 -23.45 -7.97 -0.56
CA GLY A 452 -23.97 -6.64 -0.85
C GLY A 452 -23.20 -5.92 -1.96
N HIS A 453 -22.96 -4.63 -1.78
CA HIS A 453 -22.45 -3.72 -2.81
C HIS A 453 -21.07 -3.17 -2.41
N THR A 454 -20.23 -2.86 -3.41
CA THR A 454 -18.97 -2.11 -3.22
C THR A 454 -19.23 -0.68 -2.75
N ARG A 455 -18.21 -0.02 -2.17
CA ARG A 455 -18.19 1.45 -2.12
C ARG A 455 -17.99 2.02 -3.52
N ASP A 456 -18.61 3.17 -3.78
CA ASP A 456 -18.63 3.92 -5.05
C ASP A 456 -17.25 3.99 -5.73
N THR A 457 -16.18 4.28 -4.98
CA THR A 457 -14.83 4.42 -5.57
C THR A 457 -14.26 3.10 -6.12
N LEU A 458 -14.58 1.96 -5.49
CA LEU A 458 -14.23 0.64 -6.04
C LEU A 458 -15.20 0.24 -7.16
N HIS A 459 -16.48 0.60 -7.03
CA HIS A 459 -17.53 0.36 -8.02
C HIS A 459 -17.12 0.92 -9.39
N ASP A 460 -16.68 2.19 -9.48
CA ASP A 460 -16.20 2.80 -10.73
C ASP A 460 -15.09 2.00 -11.44
N ARG A 461 -14.24 1.32 -10.66
CA ARG A 461 -13.01 0.61 -11.09
C ARG A 461 -13.21 -0.90 -11.27
N ALA A 462 -14.44 -1.38 -11.11
CA ALA A 462 -14.77 -2.78 -11.13
C ALA A 462 -15.57 -3.21 -12.35
N VAL A 463 -15.31 -4.44 -12.80
CA VAL A 463 -16.27 -5.27 -13.53
C VAL A 463 -16.98 -6.13 -12.49
N GLU A 464 -18.30 -6.03 -12.42
CA GLU A 464 -19.12 -6.68 -11.38
C GLU A 464 -19.89 -7.88 -11.92
N VAL A 465 -19.79 -9.01 -11.21
CA VAL A 465 -20.54 -10.24 -11.45
C VAL A 465 -21.41 -10.52 -10.22
N GLU A 466 -22.72 -10.44 -10.38
CA GLU A 466 -23.68 -10.74 -9.31
C GLU A 466 -24.11 -12.20 -9.30
N LEU A 467 -23.67 -12.94 -8.28
CA LEU A 467 -23.98 -14.36 -8.12
C LEU A 467 -25.21 -14.54 -7.23
N MET A 468 -26.14 -15.37 -7.72
CA MET A 468 -27.37 -15.74 -7.01
C MET A 468 -27.25 -17.12 -6.35
N ARG A 469 -28.18 -17.46 -5.45
CA ARG A 469 -28.30 -18.83 -4.94
C ARG A 469 -28.84 -19.74 -6.04
N LYS A 470 -28.10 -20.79 -6.36
CA LYS A 470 -28.54 -21.83 -7.28
C LYS A 470 -29.87 -22.47 -6.87
N LEU A 471 -30.69 -22.79 -7.85
CA LEU A 471 -31.97 -23.47 -7.69
C LEU A 471 -31.78 -24.98 -7.48
N PRO A 472 -32.74 -25.70 -6.87
CA PRO A 472 -32.58 -27.13 -6.56
C PRO A 472 -32.36 -28.05 -7.78
N HIS A 473 -32.73 -27.60 -8.98
CA HIS A 473 -32.53 -28.35 -10.22
C HIS A 473 -31.16 -28.07 -10.88
N GLU A 474 -30.47 -26.98 -10.51
CA GLU A 474 -29.19 -26.60 -11.09
C GLU A 474 -28.05 -27.43 -10.49
N LYS A 475 -27.51 -28.33 -11.31
CA LYS A 475 -26.45 -29.25 -10.94
C LYS A 475 -25.14 -28.81 -11.58
N VAL A 476 -24.16 -28.51 -10.72
CA VAL A 476 -22.78 -28.23 -11.09
C VAL A 476 -21.86 -29.29 -10.46
N SER A 477 -20.75 -29.56 -11.11
CA SER A 477 -19.67 -30.40 -10.57
C SER A 477 -19.13 -29.76 -9.29
N ARG A 478 -18.72 -30.59 -8.33
CA ARG A 478 -18.03 -30.11 -7.13
C ARG A 478 -16.53 -30.16 -7.39
N LEU A 479 -15.86 -29.01 -7.33
CA LEU A 479 -14.40 -28.95 -7.29
C LEU A 479 -13.94 -29.47 -5.90
N ARG A 480 -13.44 -30.71 -5.82
CA ARG A 480 -12.84 -31.27 -4.60
C ARG A 480 -11.31 -31.26 -4.68
N ASN A 481 -10.66 -31.60 -3.57
CA ASN A 481 -9.22 -31.84 -3.54
C ASN A 481 -8.88 -33.02 -4.46
N GLY A 482 -8.09 -32.78 -5.51
CA GLY A 482 -7.75 -33.75 -6.56
C GLY A 482 -8.56 -33.62 -7.86
N ASP A 483 -9.68 -32.91 -7.86
CA ASP A 483 -10.41 -32.56 -9.08
C ASP A 483 -9.86 -31.27 -9.69
N GLY A 484 -9.90 -31.15 -11.02
CA GLY A 484 -9.65 -29.89 -11.74
C GLY A 484 -8.27 -29.72 -12.39
N ARG A 485 -7.61 -30.81 -12.81
CA ARG A 485 -6.40 -30.76 -13.65
C ARG A 485 -6.57 -29.96 -14.94
N GLU A 486 -7.78 -29.96 -15.50
CA GLU A 486 -8.11 -29.11 -16.66
C GLU A 486 -7.91 -27.61 -16.40
N LEU A 487 -8.01 -27.16 -15.14
CA LEU A 487 -7.70 -25.78 -14.77
C LEU A 487 -6.18 -25.53 -14.73
N GLU A 488 -5.40 -26.55 -14.36
CA GLU A 488 -3.93 -26.51 -14.39
C GLU A 488 -3.46 -26.51 -15.86
N GLU A 489 -3.96 -27.41 -16.70
CA GLU A 489 -3.72 -27.42 -18.16
C GLU A 489 -4.10 -26.08 -18.81
N LEU A 490 -5.24 -25.48 -18.41
CA LEU A 490 -5.66 -24.15 -18.86
C LEU A 490 -4.72 -23.02 -18.41
N ALA A 491 -4.15 -23.09 -17.21
CA ALA A 491 -3.14 -22.13 -16.77
C ALA A 491 -1.85 -22.24 -17.60
N HIS A 492 -1.41 -23.46 -17.93
CA HIS A 492 -0.26 -23.68 -18.81
C HIS A 492 -0.52 -23.17 -20.24
N LYS A 493 -1.75 -23.36 -20.77
CA LYS A 493 -2.20 -22.77 -22.05
C LYS A 493 -2.24 -21.24 -22.00
N LEU A 494 -2.73 -20.63 -20.91
CA LEU A 494 -2.76 -19.17 -20.73
C LEU A 494 -1.35 -18.57 -20.62
N ALA A 495 -0.46 -19.20 -19.86
CA ALA A 495 0.94 -18.82 -19.76
C ALA A 495 1.64 -18.86 -21.14
N ARG A 496 1.25 -19.82 -22.00
CA ARG A 496 1.72 -19.91 -23.38
C ARG A 496 1.14 -18.83 -24.28
N LEU A 497 -0.16 -18.61 -24.23
CA LEU A 497 -0.84 -17.58 -25.00
C LEU A 497 -0.26 -16.19 -24.70
N ALA A 498 0.04 -15.89 -23.44
CA ALA A 498 0.69 -14.65 -23.05
C ALA A 498 2.15 -14.58 -23.54
N ARG A 499 2.95 -15.65 -23.39
CA ARG A 499 4.33 -15.72 -23.91
C ARG A 499 4.41 -15.45 -25.43
N ASP A 500 3.45 -15.95 -26.20
CA ASP A 500 3.45 -15.85 -27.66
C ASP A 500 2.77 -14.58 -28.22
N ARG A 501 2.00 -13.82 -27.41
CA ARG A 501 1.13 -12.72 -27.89
C ARG A 501 1.19 -11.43 -27.06
N LEU A 502 2.14 -11.28 -26.12
CA LEU A 502 2.22 -10.10 -25.23
C LEU A 502 2.42 -8.79 -26.00
N ASP A 503 3.25 -8.80 -27.06
CA ASP A 503 3.50 -7.62 -27.88
C ASP A 503 2.29 -7.26 -28.75
N ASP A 504 1.59 -8.26 -29.33
CA ASP A 504 0.32 -8.04 -30.03
C ASP A 504 -0.71 -7.36 -29.10
N PHE A 505 -0.84 -7.85 -27.86
CA PHE A 505 -1.74 -7.26 -26.86
C PHE A 505 -1.38 -5.80 -26.55
N ALA A 506 -0.09 -5.47 -26.48
CA ALA A 506 0.39 -4.12 -26.19
C ALA A 506 0.07 -3.10 -27.31
N GLU A 507 -0.10 -3.55 -28.56
CA GLU A 507 -0.48 -2.71 -29.69
C GLU A 507 -2.01 -2.65 -29.95
N MET A 508 -2.79 -3.58 -29.40
CA MET A 508 -4.25 -3.66 -29.57
C MET A 508 -4.98 -2.40 -29.10
N LYS A 509 -5.97 -1.96 -29.89
CA LYS A 509 -6.85 -0.82 -29.60
C LYS A 509 -8.29 -1.18 -29.95
N PRO A 510 -9.05 -1.79 -29.02
CA PRO A 510 -10.43 -2.20 -29.28
C PRO A 510 -11.34 -0.98 -29.47
N ASN A 511 -12.31 -1.11 -30.37
CA ASN A 511 -13.38 -0.13 -30.53
C ASN A 511 -14.32 -0.22 -29.32
N LEU A 512 -14.23 0.75 -28.41
CA LEU A 512 -15.07 0.83 -27.22
C LEU A 512 -16.47 1.34 -27.58
N PRO A 513 -17.58 0.69 -27.17
CA PRO A 513 -18.92 1.18 -27.45
C PRO A 513 -19.19 2.56 -26.82
N GLU A 514 -19.72 3.49 -27.61
CA GLU A 514 -20.07 4.87 -27.18
C GLU A 514 -21.07 4.94 -26.02
N SER A 515 -21.78 3.84 -25.74
CA SER A 515 -22.74 3.71 -24.64
C SER A 515 -22.12 3.20 -23.32
N LEU A 516 -20.81 2.92 -23.26
CA LEU A 516 -20.10 2.72 -22.00
C LEU A 516 -19.64 4.07 -21.43
N PRO A 517 -19.95 4.41 -20.16
CA PRO A 517 -19.34 5.56 -19.49
C PRO A 517 -17.81 5.44 -19.44
N ASP A 518 -17.08 6.55 -19.47
CA ASP A 518 -15.61 6.62 -19.50
C ASP A 518 -14.92 5.60 -18.57
N ARG A 519 -15.38 5.52 -17.31
CA ARG A 519 -14.84 4.61 -16.29
C ARG A 519 -15.10 3.13 -16.56
N GLN A 520 -16.13 2.80 -17.33
CA GLN A 520 -16.41 1.44 -17.75
C GLN A 520 -15.66 1.13 -19.05
N ALA A 521 -15.51 2.09 -19.95
CA ALA A 521 -14.61 2.00 -21.09
C ALA A 521 -13.17 1.69 -20.65
N ASP A 522 -12.61 2.44 -19.68
CA ASP A 522 -11.31 2.18 -19.00
C ASP A 522 -11.16 0.69 -18.58
N ASN A 523 -12.21 0.12 -17.97
CA ASN A 523 -12.18 -1.22 -17.40
C ASN A 523 -12.37 -2.33 -18.44
N TRP A 524 -13.14 -2.06 -19.50
CA TRP A 524 -13.46 -3.02 -20.55
C TRP A 524 -12.41 -3.06 -21.65
N GLU A 525 -11.68 -1.98 -21.92
CA GLU A 525 -10.58 -1.93 -22.90
C GLU A 525 -9.61 -3.12 -22.80
N PRO A 526 -8.97 -3.43 -21.66
CA PRO A 526 -8.07 -4.59 -21.57
C PRO A 526 -8.75 -5.93 -21.78
N LEU A 527 -10.04 -6.06 -21.46
CA LEU A 527 -10.79 -7.31 -21.67
C LEU A 527 -11.21 -7.47 -23.14
N LEU A 528 -11.56 -6.37 -23.81
CA LEU A 528 -11.83 -6.33 -25.24
C LEU A 528 -10.55 -6.57 -26.05
N ALA A 529 -9.38 -6.12 -25.60
CA ALA A 529 -8.09 -6.43 -26.21
C ALA A 529 -7.77 -7.94 -26.14
N VAL A 530 -8.04 -8.61 -25.01
CA VAL A 530 -7.97 -10.09 -24.93
C VAL A 530 -8.98 -10.73 -25.91
N ALA A 531 -10.18 -10.18 -26.02
CA ALA A 531 -11.20 -10.70 -26.94
C ALA A 531 -10.81 -10.54 -28.42
N MET A 532 -10.10 -9.46 -28.80
CA MET A 532 -9.55 -9.29 -30.15
C MET A 532 -8.51 -10.35 -30.51
N LEU A 533 -7.65 -10.76 -29.56
CA LEU A 533 -6.70 -11.86 -29.79
C LEU A 533 -7.39 -13.19 -30.08
N ALA A 534 -8.63 -13.35 -29.63
CA ALA A 534 -9.49 -14.51 -29.82
C ALA A 534 -10.50 -14.40 -30.99
N GLY A 535 -10.39 -13.33 -31.80
CA GLY A 535 -11.16 -13.13 -33.01
C GLY A 535 -12.59 -12.59 -32.80
N ASP A 536 -13.26 -12.31 -33.92
CA ASP A 536 -14.51 -11.52 -33.97
C ASP A 536 -15.65 -12.11 -33.11
N GLU A 537 -15.78 -13.45 -33.04
CA GLU A 537 -16.81 -14.09 -32.23
C GLU A 537 -16.62 -13.82 -30.73
N TRP A 538 -15.37 -13.76 -30.26
CA TRP A 538 -15.06 -13.41 -28.88
C TRP A 538 -15.18 -11.92 -28.63
N LEU A 539 -14.80 -11.06 -29.58
CA LEU A 539 -15.02 -9.62 -29.50
C LEU A 539 -16.52 -9.28 -29.42
N GLU A 540 -17.38 -9.94 -30.19
CA GLU A 540 -18.84 -9.81 -30.09
C GLU A 540 -19.37 -10.23 -28.71
N LYS A 541 -18.96 -11.39 -28.20
CA LYS A 541 -19.35 -11.89 -26.87
C LYS A 541 -18.93 -10.90 -25.77
N ALA A 542 -17.68 -10.43 -25.82
CA ALA A 542 -17.12 -9.48 -24.86
C ALA A 542 -17.84 -8.12 -24.91
N THR A 543 -18.10 -7.60 -26.10
CA THR A 543 -18.84 -6.34 -26.30
C THR A 543 -20.27 -6.43 -25.77
N ARG A 544 -20.96 -7.54 -26.05
CA ARG A 544 -22.31 -7.80 -25.54
C ARG A 544 -22.33 -7.94 -24.01
N ALA A 545 -21.34 -8.64 -23.46
CA ALA A 545 -21.17 -8.76 -22.02
C ALA A 545 -20.93 -7.41 -21.34
N ALA A 546 -20.08 -6.56 -21.93
CA ALA A 546 -19.77 -5.23 -21.39
C ALA A 546 -21.03 -4.38 -21.22
N LEU A 547 -21.84 -4.29 -22.26
CA LEU A 547 -23.10 -3.52 -22.24
C LEU A 547 -24.11 -4.07 -21.22
N VAL A 548 -24.27 -5.40 -21.14
CA VAL A 548 -25.24 -6.02 -20.21
C VAL A 548 -24.79 -5.87 -18.75
N LEU A 549 -23.52 -6.14 -18.44
CA LEU A 549 -23.02 -6.04 -17.07
C LEU A 549 -22.97 -4.58 -16.60
N THR A 550 -22.52 -3.63 -17.43
CA THR A 550 -22.52 -2.21 -17.06
C THR A 550 -23.93 -1.67 -16.84
N LYS A 551 -24.93 -2.01 -17.69
CA LYS A 551 -26.32 -1.61 -17.45
C LYS A 551 -26.92 -2.25 -16.18
N SER A 552 -26.69 -3.54 -15.96
CA SER A 552 -27.16 -4.24 -14.75
C SER A 552 -26.53 -3.66 -13.47
N LYS A 553 -25.27 -3.23 -13.55
CA LYS A 553 -24.53 -2.59 -12.48
C LYS A 553 -25.07 -1.20 -12.15
N GLU A 554 -25.39 -0.38 -13.15
CA GLU A 554 -26.07 0.92 -12.96
C GLU A 554 -27.46 0.74 -12.32
N GLN A 555 -28.24 -0.24 -12.77
CA GLN A 555 -29.56 -0.56 -12.21
C GLN A 555 -29.52 -1.15 -10.79
N SER A 556 -28.39 -1.75 -10.39
CA SER A 556 -28.16 -2.33 -9.04
C SER A 556 -27.27 -1.46 -8.13
N ALA A 557 -26.88 -0.26 -8.58
CA ALA A 557 -26.19 0.71 -7.76
C ALA A 557 -27.18 1.27 -6.71
N PRO A 558 -26.84 1.26 -5.40
CA PRO A 558 -27.69 1.88 -4.41
C PRO A 558 -27.64 3.40 -4.64
N MET A 559 -28.78 4.01 -4.93
CA MET A 559 -28.86 5.46 -5.12
C MET A 559 -28.21 6.16 -3.91
N SER A 560 -27.25 7.04 -4.15
CA SER A 560 -26.64 7.73 -3.01
C SER A 560 -27.71 8.54 -2.27
N VAL A 561 -27.64 8.59 -0.94
CA VAL A 561 -28.56 9.36 -0.08
C VAL A 561 -28.77 10.82 -0.52
N GLY A 562 -27.80 11.41 -1.22
CA GLY A 562 -27.96 12.75 -1.81
C GLY A 562 -28.86 12.77 -3.06
N VAL A 563 -28.81 11.72 -3.89
CA VAL A 563 -29.63 11.55 -5.10
C VAL A 563 -31.02 11.02 -4.78
N GLU A 564 -31.18 10.13 -3.80
CA GLU A 564 -32.48 9.78 -3.21
C GLU A 564 -33.20 11.04 -2.74
N LEU A 565 -32.51 11.87 -1.93
CA LEU A 565 -33.03 13.16 -1.48
C LEU A 565 -33.42 14.08 -2.66
N LEU A 566 -32.67 14.08 -3.77
CA LEU A 566 -33.03 14.88 -4.95
C LEU A 566 -34.28 14.36 -5.64
N ARG A 567 -34.45 13.04 -5.79
CA ARG A 567 -35.65 12.42 -6.35
C ARG A 567 -36.87 12.74 -5.49
N ASP A 568 -36.78 12.50 -4.18
CA ASP A 568 -37.90 12.73 -3.26
C ASP A 568 -38.24 14.24 -3.19
N CYS A 569 -37.22 15.12 -3.22
CA CYS A 569 -37.44 16.57 -3.38
C CYS A 569 -38.13 16.90 -4.71
N TYR A 570 -37.73 16.29 -5.83
CA TYR A 570 -38.35 16.50 -7.14
C TYR A 570 -39.83 16.10 -7.12
N GLU A 571 -40.15 14.94 -6.57
CA GLU A 571 -41.52 14.43 -6.47
C GLU A 571 -42.39 15.31 -5.56
N ILE A 572 -41.90 15.72 -4.38
CA ILE A 572 -42.58 16.67 -3.49
C ILE A 572 -42.81 18.01 -4.21
N ILE A 573 -41.76 18.63 -4.78
CA ILE A 573 -41.83 19.96 -5.40
C ILE A 573 -42.74 19.96 -6.63
N LYS A 574 -42.71 18.89 -7.44
CA LYS A 574 -43.58 18.66 -8.60
C LYS A 574 -45.04 18.49 -8.18
N THR A 575 -45.31 17.62 -7.19
CA THR A 575 -46.66 17.32 -6.70
C THR A 575 -47.31 18.53 -6.02
N LYS A 576 -46.53 19.31 -5.25
CA LYS A 576 -47.01 20.51 -4.56
C LYS A 576 -46.99 21.77 -5.44
N GLY A 577 -46.46 21.70 -6.66
CA GLY A 577 -46.37 22.81 -7.61
C GLY A 577 -45.46 23.97 -7.14
N TRP A 578 -44.50 23.69 -6.25
CA TRP A 578 -43.77 24.71 -5.51
C TRP A 578 -42.71 25.42 -6.35
N ARG A 579 -42.91 26.71 -6.62
CA ARG A 579 -41.85 27.56 -7.24
C ARG A 579 -40.91 28.19 -6.20
N ARG A 580 -41.39 28.45 -4.99
CA ARG A 580 -40.65 29.04 -3.86
C ARG A 580 -41.25 28.49 -2.56
N PHE A 581 -40.39 28.04 -1.66
CA PHE A 581 -40.78 27.31 -0.44
C PHE A 581 -39.71 27.50 0.64
N TRP A 582 -40.08 27.31 1.90
CA TRP A 582 -39.20 27.45 3.06
C TRP A 582 -38.44 26.16 3.35
N ASP A 583 -37.38 26.28 4.14
CA ASP A 583 -36.55 25.13 4.49
C ASP A 583 -37.16 24.18 5.53
N GLU A 584 -38.25 24.58 6.19
CA GLU A 584 -39.05 23.70 7.06
C GLU A 584 -40.23 23.07 6.31
N GLU A 585 -40.88 23.78 5.38
CA GLU A 585 -41.97 23.21 4.54
C GLU A 585 -41.49 21.96 3.80
N LEU A 586 -40.31 22.01 3.16
CA LEU A 586 -39.70 20.84 2.54
C LEU A 586 -39.32 19.74 3.55
N LEU A 587 -38.98 20.09 4.78
CA LEU A 587 -38.63 19.11 5.82
C LEU A 587 -39.85 18.42 6.41
N GLU A 588 -40.99 19.09 6.48
CA GLU A 588 -42.24 18.47 6.93
C GLU A 588 -42.70 17.44 5.89
N GLU A 589 -42.79 17.83 4.61
CA GLU A 589 -43.12 16.90 3.52
C GLU A 589 -42.12 15.74 3.36
N LEU A 590 -40.81 15.97 3.54
CA LEU A 590 -39.82 14.89 3.50
C LEU A 590 -40.01 13.90 4.67
N ARG A 591 -40.29 14.37 5.88
CA ARG A 591 -40.45 13.49 7.08
C ARG A 591 -41.71 12.64 7.00
N ASP A 592 -42.76 13.17 6.38
CA ASP A 592 -44.05 12.51 6.23
C ASP A 592 -44.15 11.72 4.91
N HIS A 593 -43.04 11.60 4.15
CA HIS A 593 -42.98 10.87 2.89
C HIS A 593 -43.15 9.35 3.13
N PRO A 594 -44.18 8.70 2.56
CA PRO A 594 -44.58 7.35 2.95
C PRO A 594 -43.57 6.25 2.55
N GLU A 595 -42.75 6.52 1.53
CA GLU A 595 -41.80 5.55 0.95
C GLU A 595 -40.32 5.88 1.23
N ALA A 596 -40.03 6.88 2.08
CA ALA A 596 -38.64 7.32 2.33
C ALA A 596 -38.31 7.52 3.82
N ASP A 597 -37.15 7.01 4.23
CA ASP A 597 -36.71 6.94 5.65
C ASP A 597 -36.37 8.29 6.30
N TRP A 598 -36.68 9.44 5.71
CA TRP A 598 -36.35 10.77 6.24
C TRP A 598 -36.92 11.06 7.63
N GLY A 599 -38.02 10.41 8.02
CA GLY A 599 -38.58 10.42 9.37
C GLY A 599 -37.70 9.73 10.43
N ILE A 600 -36.82 8.80 10.03
CA ILE A 600 -35.97 8.00 10.94
C ILE A 600 -34.46 8.06 10.62
N TYR A 601 -34.07 8.67 9.51
CA TYR A 601 -32.73 8.81 8.93
C TYR A 601 -31.57 9.00 9.93
N ASN A 602 -31.74 9.87 10.93
CA ASN A 602 -30.69 10.21 11.89
C ASN A 602 -30.67 9.27 13.11
N ARG A 603 -30.39 7.98 12.87
CA ARG A 603 -30.36 6.90 13.90
C ARG A 603 -31.71 6.73 14.64
N GLY A 604 -32.80 6.57 13.89
CA GLY A 604 -34.16 6.50 14.43
C GLY A 604 -34.74 7.89 14.76
N LYS A 605 -34.32 8.94 14.05
CA LYS A 605 -34.80 10.32 14.24
C LYS A 605 -34.94 11.08 12.92
N PRO A 606 -35.86 12.07 12.83
CA PRO A 606 -36.04 12.89 11.63
C PRO A 606 -34.78 13.59 11.10
N ILE A 607 -34.72 13.78 9.79
CA ILE A 607 -33.70 14.62 9.13
C ILE A 607 -33.78 16.08 9.61
N THR A 608 -32.61 16.67 9.87
CA THR A 608 -32.46 18.03 10.40
C THR A 608 -32.20 19.07 9.29
N ARG A 609 -32.55 20.34 9.56
CA ARG A 609 -32.21 21.51 8.70
C ARG A 609 -30.73 21.63 8.34
N LYS A 610 -29.83 21.08 9.17
CA LYS A 610 -28.40 20.98 8.89
C LYS A 610 -28.13 19.88 7.85
N GLN A 611 -28.58 18.65 8.09
CA GLN A 611 -28.36 17.52 7.18
C GLN A 611 -28.96 17.79 5.78
N LEU A 612 -30.20 18.29 5.70
CA LEU A 612 -30.81 18.67 4.42
C LEU A 612 -29.94 19.66 3.62
N ARG A 613 -29.44 20.72 4.28
CA ARG A 613 -28.55 21.70 3.65
C ARG A 613 -27.20 21.09 3.26
N ASP A 614 -26.62 20.26 4.12
CA ASP A 614 -25.28 19.68 3.93
C ASP A 614 -25.29 18.53 2.89
N LEU A 615 -26.47 17.97 2.58
CA LEU A 615 -26.70 17.06 1.45
C LEU A 615 -26.97 17.85 0.16
N LEU A 616 -27.98 18.72 0.13
CA LEU A 616 -28.34 19.52 -1.06
C LEU A 616 -27.18 20.40 -1.55
N GLY A 617 -26.36 20.94 -0.64
CA GLY A 617 -25.20 21.76 -0.97
C GLY A 617 -24.10 21.03 -1.76
N LYS A 618 -24.09 19.69 -1.79
CA LYS A 618 -23.20 18.90 -2.66
C LYS A 618 -23.53 19.07 -4.14
N PHE A 619 -24.79 19.40 -4.45
CA PHE A 619 -25.31 19.59 -5.81
C PHE A 619 -25.44 21.08 -6.18
N GLY A 620 -24.73 21.98 -5.47
CA GLY A 620 -24.77 23.43 -5.70
C GLY A 620 -26.01 24.15 -5.13
N ILE A 621 -27.03 23.41 -4.69
CA ILE A 621 -28.28 23.95 -4.16
C ILE A 621 -28.02 24.67 -2.83
N THR A 622 -28.25 25.99 -2.81
CA THR A 622 -27.94 26.87 -1.67
C THR A 622 -29.17 27.67 -1.23
N LYS A 623 -29.37 27.82 0.09
CA LYS A 623 -30.54 28.54 0.64
C LYS A 623 -30.42 30.05 0.39
N LYS A 624 -31.36 30.63 -0.35
CA LYS A 624 -31.50 32.08 -0.54
C LYS A 624 -32.56 32.67 0.40
N SER A 625 -32.56 34.01 0.53
CA SER A 625 -33.60 34.75 1.26
C SER A 625 -34.86 34.83 0.42
N VAL A 626 -35.95 34.19 0.85
CA VAL A 626 -37.23 34.17 0.14
C VAL A 626 -38.19 35.15 0.82
N ARG A 627 -38.78 36.07 0.05
CA ARG A 627 -39.80 37.00 0.53
C ARG A 627 -41.19 36.37 0.42
N GLY A 628 -41.77 36.05 1.58
CA GLY A 628 -43.21 35.88 1.76
C GLY A 628 -43.78 37.02 2.62
N SER A 629 -44.81 36.73 3.43
CA SER A 629 -45.33 37.63 4.46
C SER A 629 -44.34 37.94 5.59
N LYS A 630 -43.30 37.11 5.74
CA LYS A 630 -42.07 37.38 6.50
C LYS A 630 -40.86 37.06 5.61
N VAL A 631 -39.69 37.58 5.99
CA VAL A 631 -38.41 37.25 5.34
C VAL A 631 -37.83 36.01 6.01
N CYS A 632 -37.83 34.89 5.30
CA CYS A 632 -37.33 33.60 5.78
C CYS A 632 -36.24 33.07 4.84
N ARG A 633 -35.44 32.11 5.32
CA ARG A 633 -34.54 31.34 4.44
C ARG A 633 -35.33 30.20 3.82
N GLY A 634 -35.11 29.97 2.53
CA GLY A 634 -35.79 28.93 1.79
C GLY A 634 -35.05 28.65 0.50
N PHE A 635 -35.80 28.15 -0.47
CA PHE A 635 -35.30 27.80 -1.79
C PHE A 635 -36.25 28.29 -2.89
N LYS A 636 -35.77 28.21 -4.13
CA LYS A 636 -36.57 28.30 -5.34
C LYS A 636 -36.34 27.05 -6.20
N ILE A 637 -37.33 26.69 -7.02
CA ILE A 637 -37.18 25.60 -8.01
C ILE A 637 -36.03 25.85 -8.99
N GLU A 638 -35.82 27.13 -9.35
CA GLU A 638 -34.72 27.69 -10.15
C GLU A 638 -33.31 27.26 -9.67
N GLU A 639 -33.18 26.79 -8.42
CA GLU A 639 -31.91 26.36 -7.81
C GLU A 639 -31.70 24.84 -7.88
N PHE A 640 -32.77 24.07 -8.11
CA PHE A 640 -32.78 22.61 -8.25
C PHE A 640 -32.81 22.17 -9.71
N GLU A 641 -33.23 23.02 -10.66
CA GLU A 641 -33.41 22.67 -12.08
C GLU A 641 -32.19 21.96 -12.71
N GLU A 642 -30.97 22.47 -12.50
CA GLU A 642 -29.72 21.86 -13.00
C GLU A 642 -29.42 20.48 -12.36
N ALA A 643 -29.77 20.30 -11.09
CA ALA A 643 -29.60 19.03 -10.38
C ALA A 643 -30.66 18.01 -10.83
N PHE A 644 -31.92 18.42 -10.95
CA PHE A 644 -33.00 17.57 -11.46
C PHE A 644 -32.73 17.10 -12.90
N SER A 645 -32.23 17.99 -13.78
CA SER A 645 -31.87 17.63 -15.16
C SER A 645 -30.66 16.70 -15.29
N ARG A 646 -29.90 16.48 -14.22
CA ARG A 646 -28.74 15.56 -14.19
C ARG A 646 -28.98 14.27 -13.39
N TYR A 647 -29.85 14.31 -12.37
CA TYR A 647 -29.98 13.23 -11.39
C TYR A 647 -31.40 12.66 -11.25
N CYS A 648 -32.41 13.24 -11.92
CA CYS A 648 -33.82 12.79 -11.83
C CYS A 648 -34.43 12.43 -13.21
N THR A 649 -33.68 12.60 -14.30
CA THR A 649 -34.19 12.56 -15.69
C THR A 649 -34.58 11.16 -16.18
N SER A 650 -34.07 10.09 -15.56
CA SER A 650 -34.36 8.70 -15.95
C SER A 650 -35.76 8.21 -15.53
N VAL A 651 -36.39 8.86 -14.53
CA VAL A 651 -37.65 8.39 -13.93
C VAL A 651 -38.85 8.51 -14.89
N SER A 652 -38.77 9.37 -15.91
CA SER A 652 -39.87 9.66 -16.83
C SER A 652 -40.09 8.67 -17.98
N GLU A 653 -39.22 7.68 -18.18
CA GLU A 653 -39.40 6.65 -19.22
C GLU A 653 -39.68 5.25 -18.63
N ASP A 654 -39.08 4.89 -17.50
CA ASP A 654 -39.30 3.58 -16.84
C ASP A 654 -40.57 3.53 -15.94
N THR A 655 -41.28 4.65 -15.74
CA THR A 655 -42.59 4.67 -15.04
C THR A 655 -43.76 4.25 -15.94
N VAL A 656 -43.61 3.12 -16.63
CA VAL A 656 -44.76 2.36 -17.10
C VAL A 656 -45.50 1.84 -15.87
N GLU A 657 -46.78 2.21 -15.73
CA GLU A 657 -47.58 1.85 -14.57
C GLU A 657 -47.60 0.33 -14.36
N ASN A 658 -47.10 -0.14 -13.21
CA ASN A 658 -47.36 -1.50 -12.73
C ASN A 658 -48.81 -1.62 -12.27
N VAL A 659 -49.75 -1.47 -13.20
CA VAL A 659 -51.15 -1.80 -13.03
C VAL A 659 -51.22 -3.31 -12.80
N THR A 660 -51.21 -3.68 -11.52
CA THR A 660 -51.59 -5.03 -11.08
C THR A 660 -53.07 -5.20 -11.42
N THR A 661 -53.35 -5.63 -12.65
CA THR A 661 -54.70 -6.01 -13.06
C THR A 661 -55.14 -7.12 -12.13
N LEU A 662 -56.18 -6.84 -11.32
CA LEU A 662 -56.80 -7.83 -10.43
C LEU A 662 -57.05 -9.10 -11.22
N GLN A 663 -56.41 -10.20 -10.81
CA GLN A 663 -56.57 -11.48 -11.49
C GLN A 663 -58.06 -11.85 -11.49
N PRO A 664 -58.72 -11.98 -12.66
CA PRO A 664 -60.09 -12.46 -12.69
C PRO A 664 -60.08 -13.88 -12.15
N ASN A 665 -60.99 -14.18 -11.22
CA ASN A 665 -61.04 -15.48 -10.57
C ASN A 665 -61.41 -16.55 -11.61
N ILE A 666 -60.44 -17.36 -12.06
CA ILE A 666 -60.63 -18.35 -13.13
C ILE A 666 -61.32 -19.60 -12.56
N ASP A 667 -62.61 -19.46 -12.33
CA ASP A 667 -63.55 -20.56 -12.12
C ASP A 667 -64.40 -20.74 -13.40
N ALA A 668 -63.71 -20.89 -14.53
CA ALA A 668 -64.28 -21.06 -15.87
C ALA A 668 -63.33 -21.84 -16.78
N THR A 669 -63.75 -23.02 -17.23
CA THR A 669 -62.97 -23.88 -18.14
C THR A 669 -63.16 -23.52 -19.61
N PRO A 670 -62.14 -23.69 -20.48
CA PRO A 670 -62.25 -23.31 -21.88
C PRO A 670 -62.86 -24.41 -22.79
N HIS A 671 -64.01 -24.04 -23.38
CA HIS A 671 -64.32 -24.14 -24.81
C HIS A 671 -64.52 -25.51 -25.54
N VAL A 672 -65.67 -25.59 -26.23
CA VAL A 672 -65.98 -26.18 -27.57
C VAL A 672 -67.37 -26.87 -27.59
N THR A 673 -68.03 -26.87 -28.75
CA THR A 673 -69.48 -27.09 -28.94
C THR A 673 -69.88 -28.46 -29.53
N ASP A 674 -71.16 -28.80 -29.31
CA ASP A 674 -72.02 -29.79 -29.99
C ASP A 674 -71.83 -31.31 -29.78
N ARG A 675 -72.85 -31.91 -29.13
CA ARG A 675 -73.57 -33.18 -29.47
C ARG A 675 -72.79 -34.52 -29.41
N GLU A 676 -73.29 -35.65 -28.89
CA GLU A 676 -74.68 -36.11 -28.64
C GLU A 676 -74.93 -36.86 -27.31
N VAL A 677 -76.22 -36.89 -26.96
CA VAL A 677 -77.06 -37.70 -26.03
C VAL A 677 -76.53 -39.04 -25.43
N VAL A 678 -76.91 -39.34 -24.16
CA VAL A 678 -77.61 -40.59 -23.65
C VAL A 678 -77.26 -41.02 -22.19
N THR A 679 -78.31 -41.20 -21.36
CA THR A 679 -78.44 -41.92 -20.06
C THR A 679 -77.88 -41.40 -18.72
N VAL A 680 -78.66 -41.71 -17.67
CA VAL A 680 -78.52 -41.44 -16.23
C VAL A 680 -78.44 -42.77 -15.46
N THR A 681 -77.66 -42.90 -14.37
CA THR A 681 -78.11 -43.62 -13.15
C THR A 681 -77.23 -43.46 -11.88
N LYS A 682 -77.91 -43.43 -10.72
CA LYS A 682 -77.50 -43.88 -9.35
C LYS A 682 -76.53 -43.05 -8.47
N ILE A 683 -77.17 -42.21 -7.64
CA ILE A 683 -76.95 -41.95 -6.18
C ILE A 683 -77.02 -43.30 -5.38
N PRO A 684 -76.43 -43.53 -4.17
CA PRO A 684 -76.04 -42.65 -3.03
C PRO A 684 -74.55 -42.71 -2.61
N PHE A 685 -73.97 -41.92 -1.68
CA PHE A 685 -74.40 -41.15 -0.48
C PHE A 685 -74.53 -41.94 0.85
N VAL A 686 -73.45 -41.99 1.65
CA VAL A 686 -73.49 -42.22 3.13
C VAL A 686 -72.34 -41.46 3.81
N THR A 687 -72.64 -40.74 4.88
CA THR A 687 -71.69 -40.27 5.91
C THR A 687 -72.00 -40.96 7.24
N SER A 688 -70.99 -41.24 8.08
CA SER A 688 -71.21 -41.61 9.49
C SER A 688 -70.04 -41.18 10.38
N THR A 689 -70.27 -41.20 11.69
CA THR A 689 -69.50 -40.47 12.72
C THR A 689 -68.59 -41.36 13.59
N ALA A 690 -67.82 -40.73 14.49
CA ALA A 690 -66.80 -41.34 15.34
C ALA A 690 -67.32 -42.05 16.61
N SER A 691 -66.42 -42.80 17.26
CA SER A 691 -66.53 -43.22 18.67
C SER A 691 -65.15 -43.41 19.32
N ILE A 692 -65.00 -42.85 20.52
CA ILE A 692 -64.35 -43.35 21.76
C ILE A 692 -64.15 -44.90 21.83
N ASP A 693 -63.23 -45.49 22.63
CA ASP A 693 -62.86 -45.11 24.01
C ASP A 693 -61.52 -45.68 24.60
N GLU A 694 -61.20 -45.25 25.83
CA GLU A 694 -60.34 -45.82 26.93
C GLU A 694 -58.83 -46.16 26.79
N GLY A 695 -58.05 -45.83 27.84
CA GLY A 695 -56.66 -46.28 28.10
C GLY A 695 -55.88 -45.40 29.10
N CYS A 696 -55.52 -45.91 30.30
CA CYS A 696 -55.18 -45.06 31.47
C CYS A 696 -53.72 -45.07 32.01
N ASN A 697 -53.32 -43.91 32.57
CA ASN A 697 -52.41 -43.65 33.71
C ASN A 697 -50.87 -43.90 33.66
N ASN A 698 -50.12 -42.79 33.60
CA ASN A 698 -48.99 -42.31 34.45
C ASN A 698 -48.12 -43.28 35.31
N VAL A 699 -46.79 -43.02 35.39
CA VAL A 699 -46.04 -42.52 36.59
C VAL A 699 -44.49 -42.42 36.36
N THR A 700 -43.82 -41.58 37.17
CA THR A 700 -42.44 -41.00 37.21
C THR A 700 -41.16 -41.86 37.11
N GLU A 701 -40.13 -41.32 36.42
CA GLU A 701 -38.90 -40.62 36.95
C GLU A 701 -38.04 -41.15 38.17
N ILE A 702 -36.71 -40.82 38.14
CA ILE A 702 -35.71 -40.59 39.24
C ILE A 702 -34.69 -41.70 39.73
N SER A 703 -33.38 -41.38 39.61
CA SER A 703 -32.10 -41.70 40.37
C SER A 703 -31.72 -43.15 40.83
N GLU A 704 -30.53 -43.51 41.39
CA GLU A 704 -29.28 -42.82 41.80
C GLU A 704 -28.01 -43.74 41.94
N GLY A 705 -26.78 -43.17 41.91
CA GLY A 705 -25.55 -43.64 42.61
C GLY A 705 -24.63 -44.70 41.93
N ALA A 706 -23.35 -44.89 42.31
CA ALA A 706 -22.36 -44.10 43.08
C ALA A 706 -20.93 -44.72 43.00
N VAL A 707 -19.89 -44.00 43.51
CA VAL A 707 -18.49 -44.41 43.92
C VAL A 707 -17.35 -43.61 43.25
N ALA A 708 -16.35 -43.24 44.07
CA ALA A 708 -15.07 -42.57 43.76
C ALA A 708 -13.95 -43.24 44.64
N PRO A 709 -12.63 -42.86 44.69
CA PRO A 709 -11.99 -41.53 44.53
C PRO A 709 -10.76 -41.57 43.57
N THR A 710 -9.78 -40.65 43.46
CA THR A 710 -9.40 -39.31 44.02
C THR A 710 -8.71 -38.53 42.85
N LEU A 711 -7.89 -37.45 42.90
CA LEU A 711 -7.25 -36.55 43.87
C LEU A 711 -6.98 -35.18 43.17
N ASN A 712 -6.62 -34.12 43.90
CA ASN A 712 -6.30 -32.79 43.35
C ASN A 712 -5.43 -31.98 44.35
N PRO A 713 -4.44 -31.16 43.92
CA PRO A 713 -4.51 -29.71 44.16
C PRO A 713 -3.91 -28.86 43.00
N SER A 714 -4.37 -27.66 42.59
CA SER A 714 -5.06 -26.49 43.19
C SER A 714 -4.16 -25.28 43.55
N LYS A 715 -4.45 -24.12 42.91
CA LYS A 715 -4.11 -22.69 43.19
C LYS A 715 -4.12 -21.89 41.85
N GLY A 716 -4.65 -20.67 41.73
CA GLY A 716 -5.56 -19.91 42.60
C GLY A 716 -5.52 -18.38 42.41
N SER A 717 -6.67 -17.74 42.19
CA SER A 717 -6.91 -16.26 42.21
C SER A 717 -6.29 -15.43 41.04
N SER A 718 -6.71 -14.19 40.71
CA SER A 718 -7.79 -13.33 41.25
C SER A 718 -8.24 -12.18 40.30
N LEU A 719 -9.45 -11.65 40.54
CA LEU A 719 -9.93 -10.25 40.35
C LEU A 719 -9.95 -9.53 38.97
N ARG A 720 -11.11 -8.90 38.71
CA ARG A 720 -11.41 -7.56 38.10
C ARG A 720 -10.24 -6.82 37.43
N ILE A 721 -10.43 -6.20 36.26
CA ILE A 721 -11.57 -5.34 35.85
C ILE A 721 -12.26 -5.84 34.58
#